data_AF-A0AA38QB53-F1
#
_entry.id   AF-A0AA38QB53-F1
#
_cell.length_a   1.000
_cell.length_b   1.000
_cell.length_c   1.000
_cell.angle_alpha   90.00
_cell.angle_beta   90.00
_cell.angle_gamma   90.00
#
_symmetry.space_group_name_H-M   'P 1'
#
loop_
_entity.id
_entity.type
_entity.pdbx_description
1 polymer ?
#
loop_
_entity_poly.entity_id
_entity_poly.type
_entity_poly.pdbx_seq_one_letter_code
_entity_poly.pdbx_strand_id
1 'polypeptide(L)'
;MTLISSVSATAFRLASFFFLRVIPSPILQSAIPALLSLYLLSTSFTTKPARSDFNPLAAVIFSLRTPSRIIRWTNIAINSILLLAFIDFCASPYFDDASDVIFSRIGAVSDSSAKILIRYPNFDEAIQVVWRESKPNAAWNKGATLNLSEENDWVDTVTLSGLWPSTNYEYALAGANSSLLAYSGSPLQFRTFPDPHLPGGTHFRFLTSSCILPNFPYAPLQRRRIRGFDLLAEYLFPSSSDSVMGTAESSNDTEAFSSNNQDVSTSLPASFLLFLGDFIYADVPLYFGNTKESYRRLYRRNYQSSSFRKIYEKLPMFHTYDDHEIINNFSGAGNDSTQPYPSASDAFQIYNANGNPSPPPSTKSLNHVPYYYDFRYGDVAFFVMDTRRYRSFPTESSEEKTMLGEDQLTRLLDWLGKANSTATFKFIVSSVPFTSLWGHDARYDSWAGFVNEKQTLLNAMHSVPNVFVITGDRHEFATIEFAAPAESGFTVTEFSTSPLSMFYIPIYHTLRMESIETFTRTQTQPIVEEAPSVVADVPTPEATPVPSPEEEAVPQSDELASHSELVDQPEIETVTEEIPRERVIKYIPEGNSKWSSIEIDTRNPQLPTLKLEAVIDGKPSYQYQVVGTPVKLQGSTALGTFVSTNVKDILKKIGLQPAKWF
;
A
#
# COMPACT_ATOMS: atom_id res chain seq x y z
N MET A 1 -50.00 1.43 13.54
CA MET A 1 -49.18 1.41 14.78
C MET A 1 -48.38 0.11 14.93
N THR A 2 -48.99 -1.08 14.91
CA THR A 2 -48.28 -2.38 15.02
C THR A 2 -47.28 -2.62 13.89
N LEU A 3 -47.66 -2.31 12.64
CA LEU A 3 -46.76 -2.41 11.49
C LEU A 3 -45.54 -1.48 11.62
N ILE A 4 -45.76 -0.24 12.08
CA ILE A 4 -44.68 0.75 12.28
C ILE A 4 -43.66 0.25 13.30
N SER A 5 -44.11 -0.34 14.40
CA SER A 5 -43.24 -0.92 15.43
C SER A 5 -42.41 -2.08 14.91
N SER A 6 -43.02 -3.03 14.18
CA SER A 6 -42.29 -4.16 13.59
C SER A 6 -41.30 -3.73 12.51
N VAL A 7 -41.68 -2.79 11.65
CA VAL A 7 -40.83 -2.26 10.57
C VAL A 7 -39.64 -1.50 11.16
N SER A 8 -39.86 -0.60 12.11
CA SER A 8 -38.78 0.16 12.76
C SER A 8 -37.80 -0.73 13.53
N ALA A 9 -38.29 -1.75 14.24
CA ALA A 9 -37.45 -2.72 14.93
C ALA A 9 -36.59 -3.55 13.96
N THR A 10 -37.20 -4.03 12.88
CA THR A 10 -36.49 -4.82 11.86
C THR A 10 -35.43 -3.96 11.17
N ALA A 11 -35.80 -2.73 10.80
CA ALA A 11 -34.87 -1.76 10.23
C ALA A 11 -33.72 -1.42 11.19
N PHE A 12 -33.99 -1.22 12.48
CA PHE A 12 -32.95 -1.03 13.50
C PHE A 12 -31.96 -2.20 13.54
N ARG A 13 -32.46 -3.45 13.54
CA ARG A 13 -31.60 -4.63 13.57
C ARG A 13 -30.74 -4.77 12.32
N LEU A 14 -31.35 -4.59 11.15
CA LEU A 14 -30.63 -4.63 9.88
C LEU A 14 -29.59 -3.51 9.83
N ALA A 15 -29.97 -2.26 10.14
CA ALA A 15 -29.05 -1.12 10.17
C ALA A 15 -27.88 -1.37 11.14
N SER A 16 -28.15 -1.89 12.34
CA SER A 16 -27.09 -2.23 13.31
C SER A 16 -26.17 -3.33 12.78
N PHE A 17 -26.73 -4.39 12.17
CA PHE A 17 -25.93 -5.46 11.57
C PHE A 17 -25.04 -4.93 10.44
N PHE A 18 -25.61 -4.17 9.49
CA PHE A 18 -24.86 -3.59 8.38
C PHE A 18 -23.77 -2.64 8.88
N PHE A 19 -24.07 -1.79 9.87
CA PHE A 19 -23.10 -0.88 10.44
C PHE A 19 -21.93 -1.60 11.10
N LEU A 20 -22.21 -2.63 11.91
CA LEU A 20 -21.21 -3.34 12.69
C LEU A 20 -20.41 -4.35 11.86
N ARG A 21 -20.98 -4.88 10.77
CA ARG A 21 -20.40 -6.03 10.06
C ARG A 21 -20.04 -5.79 8.60
N VAL A 22 -20.62 -4.77 7.97
CA VAL A 22 -20.51 -4.54 6.53
C VAL A 22 -19.87 -3.20 6.22
N ILE A 23 -20.42 -2.09 6.74
CA ILE A 23 -19.88 -0.75 6.48
C ILE A 23 -20.29 0.23 7.61
N PRO A 24 -19.33 0.89 8.29
CA PRO A 24 -19.63 1.84 9.35
C PRO A 24 -20.00 3.22 8.77
N SER A 25 -21.07 3.26 7.96
CA SER A 25 -21.51 4.46 7.23
C SER A 25 -22.08 5.55 8.15
N PRO A 26 -21.78 6.84 7.90
CA PRO A 26 -22.40 7.98 8.61
C PRO A 26 -23.94 8.00 8.54
N ILE A 27 -24.52 7.47 7.46
CA ILE A 27 -25.97 7.35 7.28
C ILE A 27 -26.54 6.38 8.33
N LEU A 28 -25.93 5.20 8.46
CA LEU A 28 -26.36 4.18 9.42
C LEU A 28 -26.10 4.62 10.86
N GLN A 29 -24.97 5.28 11.12
CA GLN A 29 -24.63 5.87 12.40
C GLN A 29 -25.74 6.82 12.91
N SER A 30 -26.30 7.65 12.03
CA SER A 30 -27.40 8.57 12.35
C SER A 30 -28.76 7.86 12.40
N ALA A 31 -28.99 6.89 11.54
CA ALA A 31 -30.26 6.18 11.42
C ALA A 31 -30.54 5.24 12.61
N ILE A 32 -29.52 4.56 13.16
CA ILE A 32 -29.69 3.55 14.22
C ILE A 32 -30.37 4.13 15.47
N PRO A 33 -29.92 5.25 16.08
CA PRO A 33 -30.60 5.85 17.21
C PRO A 33 -32.04 6.31 16.88
N ALA A 34 -32.27 6.83 15.67
CA ALA A 34 -33.58 7.28 15.23
C ALA A 34 -34.57 6.11 15.07
N LEU A 35 -34.13 5.00 14.46
CA LEU A 35 -34.92 3.78 14.28
C LEU A 35 -35.28 3.14 15.62
N LEU A 36 -34.32 3.10 16.56
CA LEU A 36 -34.59 2.63 17.91
C LEU A 36 -35.62 3.52 18.63
N SER A 37 -35.47 4.84 18.54
CA SER A 37 -36.40 5.80 19.15
C SER A 37 -37.81 5.65 18.59
N LEU A 38 -37.94 5.51 17.27
CA LEU A 38 -39.22 5.24 16.61
C LEU A 38 -39.84 3.91 17.04
N TYR A 39 -39.03 2.87 17.22
CA TYR A 39 -39.48 1.59 17.76
C TYR A 39 -40.03 1.73 19.20
N LEU A 40 -39.30 2.39 20.10
CA LEU A 40 -39.71 2.59 21.50
C LEU A 40 -40.98 3.45 21.62
N LEU A 41 -41.10 4.49 20.80
CA LEU A 41 -42.31 5.32 20.74
C LEU A 41 -43.51 4.52 20.23
N SER A 42 -43.36 3.82 19.10
CA SER A 42 -44.47 3.09 18.48
C SER A 42 -44.94 1.88 19.29
N THR A 43 -44.06 1.21 20.04
CA THR A 43 -44.46 0.10 20.93
C THR A 43 -45.39 0.57 22.06
N SER A 44 -45.22 1.80 22.54
CA SER A 44 -46.01 2.37 23.63
C SER A 44 -47.49 2.59 23.28
N PHE A 45 -47.84 2.70 22.00
CA PHE A 45 -49.21 2.98 21.51
C PHE A 45 -49.91 1.79 20.86
N THR A 46 -49.36 0.58 20.93
CA THR A 46 -49.95 -0.60 20.28
C THR A 46 -50.82 -1.41 21.23
N THR A 47 -51.79 -2.17 20.71
CA THR A 47 -52.63 -3.10 21.46
C THR A 47 -52.01 -4.51 21.53
N LYS A 48 -52.40 -5.33 22.51
CA LYS A 48 -51.89 -6.71 22.67
C LYS A 48 -52.49 -7.63 21.58
N PRO A 49 -51.68 -8.42 20.84
CA PRO A 49 -52.19 -9.36 19.84
C PRO A 49 -52.90 -10.56 20.49
N ALA A 50 -53.90 -11.11 19.79
CA ALA A 50 -54.62 -12.32 20.18
C ALA A 50 -53.73 -13.57 20.10
N ARG A 51 -54.07 -14.62 20.87
CA ARG A 51 -53.22 -15.80 21.08
C ARG A 51 -53.26 -16.83 19.92
N SER A 52 -54.19 -16.69 18.97
CA SER A 52 -54.50 -17.69 17.93
C SER A 52 -53.63 -17.64 16.67
N ASP A 53 -53.02 -16.50 16.33
CA ASP A 53 -52.27 -16.31 15.06
C ASP A 53 -50.75 -16.09 15.28
N PHE A 54 -50.16 -16.93 16.13
CA PHE A 54 -48.81 -16.69 16.66
C PHE A 54 -47.72 -17.57 16.02
N ASN A 55 -46.89 -16.98 15.15
CA ASN A 55 -45.64 -17.59 14.70
C ASN A 55 -44.45 -17.09 15.56
N PRO A 56 -43.83 -17.95 16.40
CA PRO A 56 -42.76 -17.54 17.31
C PRO A 56 -41.49 -17.11 16.57
N LEU A 57 -41.15 -17.77 15.46
CA LEU A 57 -39.96 -17.46 14.67
C LEU A 57 -40.10 -16.09 14.00
N ALA A 58 -41.24 -15.84 13.36
CA ALA A 58 -41.53 -14.53 12.77
C ALA A 58 -41.55 -13.41 13.83
N ALA A 59 -42.06 -13.71 15.04
CA ALA A 59 -42.07 -12.76 16.14
C ALA A 59 -40.67 -12.41 16.67
N VAL A 60 -39.72 -13.34 16.61
CA VAL A 60 -38.31 -13.02 16.89
C VAL A 60 -37.73 -12.25 15.72
N ILE A 61 -37.75 -12.78 14.49
CA ILE A 61 -37.07 -12.18 13.32
C ILE A 61 -37.48 -10.72 13.10
N PHE A 62 -38.78 -10.47 13.03
CA PHE A 62 -39.32 -9.13 12.75
C PHE A 62 -39.64 -8.34 14.02
N SER A 63 -39.20 -8.83 15.19
CA SER A 63 -39.47 -8.24 16.49
C SER A 63 -40.97 -7.96 16.73
N LEU A 64 -41.85 -8.85 16.23
CA LEU A 64 -43.30 -8.68 16.34
C LEU A 64 -43.74 -8.77 17.81
N ARG A 65 -44.80 -8.04 18.15
CA ARG A 65 -45.41 -8.14 19.48
C ARG A 65 -45.97 -9.55 19.70
N THR A 66 -45.77 -10.08 20.90
CA THR A 66 -46.17 -11.44 21.26
C THR A 66 -46.77 -11.51 22.67
N PRO A 67 -47.76 -12.39 22.91
CA PRO A 67 -48.24 -12.70 24.25
C PRO A 67 -47.20 -13.46 25.09
N SER A 68 -46.24 -14.15 24.46
CA SER A 68 -45.17 -14.90 25.14
C SER A 68 -44.21 -13.98 25.89
N ARG A 69 -44.06 -14.21 27.21
CA ARG A 69 -43.09 -13.47 28.04
C ARG A 69 -41.66 -13.70 27.59
N ILE A 70 -41.33 -14.95 27.25
CA ILE A 70 -39.98 -15.36 26.86
C ILE A 70 -39.56 -14.60 25.59
N ILE A 71 -40.38 -14.63 24.55
CA ILE A 71 -40.04 -14.00 23.26
C ILE A 71 -39.98 -12.47 23.36
N ARG A 72 -40.78 -11.85 24.24
CA ARG A 72 -40.62 -10.41 24.55
C ARG A 72 -39.26 -10.12 25.14
N TRP A 73 -38.83 -10.88 26.16
CA TRP A 73 -37.51 -10.72 26.75
C TRP A 73 -36.38 -11.01 25.75
N THR A 74 -36.54 -12.02 24.88
CA THR A 74 -35.61 -12.30 23.79
C THR A 74 -35.46 -11.09 22.86
N ASN A 75 -36.55 -10.49 22.41
CA ASN A 75 -36.50 -9.31 21.54
C ASN A 75 -35.84 -8.10 22.22
N ILE A 76 -36.15 -7.86 23.50
CA ILE A 76 -35.50 -6.80 24.30
C ILE A 76 -34.00 -7.08 24.40
N ALA A 77 -33.60 -8.32 24.70
CA ALA A 77 -32.20 -8.70 24.81
C ALA A 77 -31.44 -8.49 23.48
N ILE A 78 -31.98 -8.98 22.36
CA ILE A 78 -31.37 -8.79 21.02
C ILE A 78 -31.18 -7.30 20.72
N ASN A 79 -32.22 -6.49 20.89
CA ASN A 79 -32.14 -5.06 20.57
C ASN A 79 -31.16 -4.33 21.50
N SER A 80 -31.11 -4.71 22.78
CA SER A 80 -30.17 -4.15 23.76
C SER A 80 -28.74 -4.52 23.43
N ILE A 81 -28.46 -5.77 23.05
CA ILE A 81 -27.13 -6.23 22.64
C ILE A 81 -26.65 -5.46 21.41
N LEU A 82 -27.51 -5.27 20.40
CA LEU A 82 -27.17 -4.50 19.20
C LEU A 82 -26.90 -3.03 19.51
N LEU A 83 -27.72 -2.40 20.37
CA LEU A 83 -27.46 -1.03 20.82
C LEU A 83 -26.14 -0.92 21.57
N LEU A 84 -25.86 -1.84 22.50
CA LEU A 84 -24.62 -1.86 23.25
C LEU A 84 -23.41 -2.09 22.35
N ALA A 85 -23.52 -2.97 21.36
CA ALA A 85 -22.47 -3.19 20.36
C ALA A 85 -22.22 -1.94 19.49
N PHE A 86 -23.30 -1.26 19.07
CA PHE A 86 -23.20 0.01 18.36
C PHE A 86 -22.49 1.08 19.20
N ILE A 87 -22.90 1.24 20.47
CA ILE A 87 -22.28 2.20 21.39
C ILE A 87 -20.82 1.83 21.66
N ASP A 88 -20.51 0.56 21.92
CA ASP A 88 -19.14 0.09 22.16
C ASP A 88 -18.24 0.40 20.97
N PHE A 89 -18.66 0.05 19.75
CA PHE A 89 -17.87 0.32 18.54
C PHE A 89 -17.64 1.82 18.32
N CYS A 90 -18.69 2.64 18.48
CA CYS A 90 -18.62 4.09 18.25
C CYS A 90 -17.82 4.82 19.32
N ALA A 91 -18.04 4.50 20.60
CA ALA A 91 -17.53 5.28 21.72
C ALA A 91 -16.27 4.67 22.36
N SER A 92 -15.81 3.50 21.93
CA SER A 92 -14.54 2.89 22.37
C SER A 92 -13.36 3.87 22.41
N PRO A 93 -13.12 4.74 21.39
CA PRO A 93 -12.02 5.69 21.43
C PRO A 93 -12.10 6.73 22.57
N TYR A 94 -13.30 6.97 23.11
CA TYR A 94 -13.50 7.91 24.21
C TYR A 94 -13.20 7.29 25.58
N PHE A 95 -13.52 6.00 25.77
CA PHE A 95 -13.37 5.32 27.06
C PHE A 95 -12.04 4.57 27.22
N ASP A 96 -11.33 4.29 26.12
CA ASP A 96 -10.03 3.62 26.10
C ASP A 96 -9.04 4.50 25.34
N ASP A 97 -8.51 5.54 25.99
CA ASP A 97 -7.62 6.54 25.38
C ASP A 97 -6.17 6.07 25.20
N ALA A 98 -5.86 4.87 25.71
CA ALA A 98 -4.56 4.21 25.69
C ALA A 98 -3.41 5.09 26.22
N SER A 99 -3.67 5.97 27.19
CA SER A 99 -2.69 6.90 27.77
C SER A 99 -1.45 6.20 28.39
N ASP A 100 -1.59 4.95 28.83
CA ASP A 100 -0.56 4.13 29.46
C ASP A 100 0.31 3.32 28.47
N VAL A 101 0.05 3.38 27.16
CA VAL A 101 0.76 2.53 26.20
C VAL A 101 2.26 2.84 26.15
N ILE A 102 3.08 1.81 26.37
CA ILE A 102 4.52 1.82 26.10
C ILE A 102 4.74 1.07 24.79
N PHE A 103 5.48 1.67 23.85
CA PHE A 103 5.91 0.97 22.65
C PHE A 103 7.27 1.48 22.16
N SER A 104 7.95 0.64 21.37
CA SER A 104 9.09 1.03 20.56
C SER A 104 8.99 0.37 19.18
N ARG A 105 9.32 1.10 18.13
CA ARG A 105 9.39 0.56 16.77
C ARG A 105 10.57 1.11 15.99
N ILE A 106 10.96 0.35 14.98
CA ILE A 106 11.91 0.82 13.96
C ILE A 106 11.13 1.64 12.92
N GLY A 107 11.62 2.85 12.68
CA GLY A 107 11.18 3.71 11.59
C GLY A 107 12.06 3.49 10.36
N ALA A 108 12.53 4.59 9.80
CA ALA A 108 13.40 4.63 8.65
C ALA A 108 14.71 3.92 8.92
N VAL A 109 15.10 3.07 7.97
CA VAL A 109 16.39 2.40 7.95
C VAL A 109 17.09 2.80 6.65
N SER A 110 18.40 3.05 6.74
CA SER A 110 19.28 3.21 5.59
C SER A 110 20.43 2.21 5.64
N ASP A 111 21.39 2.36 4.75
CA ASP A 111 22.66 1.66 4.76
C ASP A 111 23.49 1.93 6.02
N SER A 112 23.34 3.10 6.64
CA SER A 112 24.23 3.57 7.70
C SER A 112 23.52 4.16 8.91
N SER A 113 22.20 4.13 8.93
CA SER A 113 21.39 4.67 10.02
C SER A 113 20.08 3.92 10.23
N ALA A 114 19.52 4.08 11.42
CA ALA A 114 18.17 3.63 11.75
C ALA A 114 17.49 4.60 12.72
N LYS A 115 16.23 4.92 12.48
CA LYS A 115 15.40 5.68 13.41
C LYS A 115 14.62 4.74 14.32
N ILE A 116 14.59 5.07 15.60
CA ILE A 116 13.86 4.32 16.62
C ILE A 116 12.88 5.29 17.26
N LEU A 117 11.59 4.99 17.12
CA LEU A 117 10.49 5.75 17.72
C LEU A 117 10.05 5.05 19.00
N ILE A 118 9.97 5.79 20.10
CA ILE A 118 9.62 5.27 21.42
C ILE A 118 8.54 6.14 22.05
N ARG A 119 7.54 5.50 22.66
CA ARG A 119 6.68 6.14 23.65
C ARG A 119 6.85 5.47 24.99
N TYR A 120 7.14 6.25 26.02
CA TYR A 120 7.28 5.73 27.39
C TYR A 120 6.73 6.75 28.40
N PRO A 121 5.44 6.63 28.78
CA PRO A 121 4.79 7.61 29.66
C PRO A 121 5.25 7.52 31.13
N ASN A 122 5.25 8.65 31.82
CA ASN A 122 5.31 8.77 33.29
C ASN A 122 6.47 7.99 33.93
N PHE A 123 7.69 8.15 33.40
CA PHE A 123 8.90 7.52 33.94
C PHE A 123 9.82 8.59 34.52
N ASP A 124 10.15 8.47 35.80
CA ASP A 124 10.87 9.50 36.57
C ASP A 124 12.38 9.54 36.29
N GLU A 125 12.91 8.56 35.56
CA GLU A 125 14.34 8.46 35.23
C GLU A 125 14.61 8.72 33.75
N ALA A 126 15.84 9.14 33.45
CA ALA A 126 16.29 9.25 32.06
C ALA A 126 16.35 7.86 31.39
N ILE A 127 15.74 7.74 30.22
CA ILE A 127 15.79 6.53 29.40
C ILE A 127 16.79 6.73 28.27
N GLN A 128 17.66 5.76 28.05
CA GLN A 128 18.62 5.73 26.96
C GLN A 128 18.36 4.55 26.04
N VAL A 129 18.54 4.76 24.73
CA VAL A 129 18.58 3.65 23.77
C VAL A 129 19.98 3.06 23.75
N VAL A 130 20.07 1.75 23.94
CA VAL A 130 21.31 0.98 23.79
C VAL A 130 21.19 0.05 22.60
N TRP A 131 22.28 -0.16 21.87
CA TRP A 131 22.27 -0.97 20.65
C TRP A 131 23.58 -1.71 20.44
N ARG A 132 23.56 -2.79 19.68
CA ARG A 132 24.75 -3.56 19.29
C ARG A 132 24.49 -4.36 18.03
N GLU A 133 25.57 -4.79 17.38
CA GLU A 133 25.45 -5.77 16.31
C GLU A 133 24.94 -7.11 16.86
N SER A 134 24.06 -7.80 16.13
CA SER A 134 23.45 -9.07 16.52
C SER A 134 24.44 -10.23 16.37
N LYS A 135 25.56 -10.17 17.08
CA LYS A 135 26.61 -11.20 17.15
C LYS A 135 26.83 -11.66 18.60
N PRO A 136 27.24 -12.92 18.82
CA PRO A 136 27.60 -13.40 20.15
C PRO A 136 28.66 -12.49 20.79
N ASN A 137 28.47 -12.16 22.06
CA ASN A 137 29.39 -11.35 22.88
C ASN A 137 29.61 -9.90 22.40
N ALA A 138 28.79 -9.37 21.48
CA ALA A 138 28.84 -7.95 21.14
C ALA A 138 28.49 -7.08 22.37
N ALA A 139 29.34 -6.08 22.65
CA ALA A 139 29.11 -5.13 23.73
C ALA A 139 28.01 -4.12 23.34
N TRP A 140 27.24 -3.68 24.34
CA TRP A 140 26.23 -2.63 24.15
C TRP A 140 26.91 -1.27 23.93
N ASN A 141 26.54 -0.60 22.83
CA ASN A 141 26.85 0.79 22.59
C ASN A 141 25.77 1.67 23.25
N LYS A 142 26.20 2.79 23.81
CA LYS A 142 25.30 3.81 24.36
C LYS A 142 24.81 4.72 23.23
N GLY A 143 23.50 4.82 23.05
CA GLY A 143 22.85 5.72 22.11
C GLY A 143 22.39 7.03 22.77
N ALA A 144 21.46 7.73 22.13
CA ALA A 144 20.91 8.98 22.66
C ALA A 144 20.01 8.74 23.88
N THR A 145 19.98 9.72 24.78
CA THR A 145 18.99 9.81 25.86
C THR A 145 17.71 10.39 25.29
N LEU A 146 16.56 9.81 25.65
CA LEU A 146 15.26 10.23 25.16
C LEU A 146 14.79 11.53 25.83
N ASN A 147 14.18 12.41 25.04
CA ASN A 147 13.54 13.63 25.50
C ASN A 147 12.02 13.47 25.55
N LEU A 148 11.54 12.65 26.49
CA LEU A 148 10.12 12.35 26.67
C LEU A 148 9.44 13.50 27.42
N SER A 149 8.51 14.22 26.77
CA SER A 149 7.78 15.37 27.35
C SER A 149 6.26 15.33 27.08
N GLU A 150 5.45 15.99 27.94
CA GLU A 150 3.97 15.86 27.91
C GLU A 150 3.46 16.50 26.64
N GLU A 151 4.09 17.62 26.31
CA GLU A 151 3.95 18.35 25.07
C GLU A 151 4.04 17.42 23.85
N ASN A 152 4.92 16.42 23.89
CA ASN A 152 5.10 15.42 22.83
C ASN A 152 4.44 14.06 23.14
N ASP A 153 3.49 14.01 24.09
CA ASP A 153 2.78 12.79 24.50
C ASP A 153 3.74 11.65 24.91
N TRP A 154 4.86 12.03 25.52
CA TRP A 154 5.95 11.15 25.95
C TRP A 154 6.52 10.29 24.82
N VAL A 155 6.52 10.82 23.60
CA VAL A 155 7.10 10.20 22.41
C VAL A 155 8.39 10.93 22.02
N ASP A 156 9.41 10.16 21.65
CA ASP A 156 10.64 10.68 21.06
C ASP A 156 11.16 9.75 19.96
N THR A 157 11.90 10.31 19.00
CA THR A 157 12.57 9.56 17.94
C THR A 157 14.07 9.81 17.97
N VAL A 158 14.85 8.74 18.13
CA VAL A 158 16.31 8.82 18.05
C VAL A 158 16.82 8.27 16.74
N THR A 159 17.93 8.81 16.25
CA THR A 159 18.64 8.28 15.09
C THR A 159 19.92 7.60 15.55
N LEU A 160 20.06 6.32 15.26
CA LEU A 160 21.33 5.61 15.31
C LEU A 160 22.09 5.87 14.00
N SER A 161 23.37 6.23 14.08
CA SER A 161 24.19 6.58 12.92
C SER A 161 25.53 5.85 12.96
N GLY A 162 26.21 5.78 11.82
CA GLY A 162 27.50 5.09 11.71
C GLY A 162 27.35 3.57 11.77
N LEU A 163 26.20 3.06 11.37
CA LEU A 163 25.96 1.63 11.25
C LEU A 163 26.59 1.09 9.96
N TRP A 164 26.92 -0.19 9.94
CA TRP A 164 27.42 -0.87 8.75
C TRP A 164 26.25 -1.28 7.84
N PRO A 165 26.38 -1.16 6.51
CA PRO A 165 25.35 -1.64 5.58
C PRO A 165 25.09 -3.14 5.69
N SER A 166 23.89 -3.58 5.30
CA SER A 166 23.49 -5.00 5.26
C SER A 166 23.74 -5.78 6.55
N THR A 167 23.71 -5.13 7.71
CA THR A 167 24.13 -5.69 9.00
C THR A 167 22.96 -5.80 9.98
N ASN A 168 22.89 -6.91 10.70
CA ASN A 168 21.86 -7.14 11.72
C ASN A 168 22.27 -6.49 13.05
N TYR A 169 21.36 -5.71 13.61
CA TYR A 169 21.51 -5.04 14.89
C TYR A 169 20.36 -5.39 15.82
N GLU A 170 20.60 -5.23 17.11
CA GLU A 170 19.56 -5.24 18.13
C GLU A 170 19.68 -4.02 19.03
N TYR A 171 18.54 -3.59 19.56
CA TYR A 171 18.45 -2.45 20.46
C TYR A 171 17.52 -2.76 21.63
N ALA A 172 17.72 -2.04 22.73
CA ALA A 172 16.89 -2.09 23.91
C ALA A 172 16.85 -0.71 24.60
N LEU A 173 15.94 -0.56 25.56
CA LEU A 173 15.85 0.62 26.41
C LEU A 173 16.55 0.34 27.74
N ALA A 174 17.34 1.30 28.21
CA ALA A 174 18.04 1.22 29.49
C ALA A 174 17.70 2.44 30.37
N GLY A 175 17.58 2.21 31.68
CA GLY A 175 17.44 3.29 32.67
C GLY A 175 18.78 3.94 33.02
N ALA A 176 18.76 4.88 33.98
CA ALA A 176 19.93 5.66 34.37
C ALA A 176 21.14 4.80 34.82
N ASN A 177 20.86 3.66 35.46
CA ASN A 177 21.88 2.71 35.93
C ASN A 177 22.40 1.75 34.84
N SER A 178 22.06 1.98 33.56
CA SER A 178 22.37 1.09 32.44
C SER A 178 21.75 -0.32 32.53
N SER A 179 20.79 -0.52 33.44
CA SER A 179 19.95 -1.73 33.49
C SER A 179 18.89 -1.67 32.39
N LEU A 180 18.72 -2.78 31.67
CA LEU A 180 17.67 -2.90 30.66
C LEU A 180 16.29 -2.77 31.30
N LEU A 181 15.42 -1.99 30.67
CA LEU A 181 14.03 -1.81 31.10
C LEU A 181 13.19 -3.04 30.73
N ALA A 182 12.06 -3.22 31.44
CA ALA A 182 11.19 -4.38 31.26
C ALA A 182 10.56 -4.47 29.86
N TYR A 183 10.29 -3.33 29.21
CA TYR A 183 9.80 -3.30 27.85
C TYR A 183 10.98 -3.36 26.86
N SER A 184 10.95 -4.21 25.82
CA SER A 184 9.86 -5.11 25.39
C SER A 184 9.93 -6.55 25.95
N GLY A 185 10.87 -6.84 26.85
CA GLY A 185 11.13 -8.17 27.43
C GLY A 185 12.34 -8.86 26.79
N SER A 186 12.68 -8.51 25.55
CA SER A 186 13.89 -8.92 24.84
C SER A 186 14.36 -7.82 23.88
N PRO A 187 15.66 -7.72 23.54
CA PRO A 187 16.12 -6.79 22.51
C PRO A 187 15.35 -6.93 21.20
N LEU A 188 15.00 -5.79 20.59
CA LEU A 188 14.32 -5.73 19.30
C LEU A 188 15.37 -5.67 18.18
N GLN A 189 15.11 -6.32 17.06
CA GLN A 189 16.09 -6.51 15.98
C GLN A 189 15.74 -5.70 14.74
N PHE A 190 16.76 -5.30 13.99
CA PHE A 190 16.61 -4.70 12.66
C PHE A 190 17.84 -4.98 11.80
N ARG A 191 17.71 -4.75 10.49
CA ARG A 191 18.80 -4.89 9.54
C ARG A 191 18.94 -3.62 8.71
N THR A 192 20.14 -3.04 8.68
CA THR A 192 20.46 -1.92 7.78
C THR A 192 20.39 -2.33 6.32
N PHE A 193 20.03 -1.39 5.45
CA PHE A 193 19.87 -1.66 4.03
C PHE A 193 21.22 -1.85 3.33
N PRO A 194 21.25 -2.40 2.11
CA PRO A 194 22.46 -2.41 1.30
C PRO A 194 22.90 -1.00 0.92
N ASP A 195 24.22 -0.80 0.80
CA ASP A 195 24.78 0.46 0.30
C ASP A 195 24.36 0.69 -1.16
N PRO A 196 23.67 1.79 -1.48
CA PRO A 196 23.20 2.09 -2.84
C PRO A 196 24.33 2.37 -3.85
N HIS A 197 25.57 2.55 -3.40
CA HIS A 197 26.72 2.83 -4.28
C HIS A 197 27.53 1.59 -4.65
N LEU A 198 27.33 0.47 -3.96
CA LEU A 198 28.06 -0.75 -4.23
C LEU A 198 27.48 -1.51 -5.44
N PRO A 199 28.33 -2.05 -6.33
CA PRO A 199 27.87 -2.89 -7.42
C PRO A 199 27.40 -4.25 -6.91
N GLY A 200 26.45 -4.89 -7.61
CA GLY A 200 26.03 -6.26 -7.32
C GLY A 200 24.51 -6.50 -7.32
N GLY A 201 23.72 -5.42 -7.44
CA GLY A 201 22.26 -5.50 -7.36
C GLY A 201 21.76 -5.90 -5.97
N THR A 202 20.44 -6.00 -5.84
CA THR A 202 19.76 -6.29 -4.58
C THR A 202 18.71 -7.38 -4.78
N HIS A 203 18.42 -8.15 -3.73
CA HIS A 203 17.30 -9.08 -3.68
C HIS A 203 16.57 -8.90 -2.35
N PHE A 204 15.36 -8.35 -2.40
CA PHE A 204 14.57 -8.09 -1.20
C PHE A 204 13.07 -8.08 -1.50
N ARG A 205 12.29 -8.11 -0.44
CA ARG A 205 10.83 -8.05 -0.48
C ARG A 205 10.34 -6.93 0.42
N PHE A 206 9.35 -6.17 0.00
CA PHE A 206 8.68 -5.19 0.84
C PHE A 206 7.15 -5.30 0.71
N LEU A 207 6.45 -4.73 1.67
CA LEU A 207 4.99 -4.77 1.72
C LEU A 207 4.39 -3.38 1.56
N THR A 208 3.17 -3.32 1.03
CA THR A 208 2.37 -2.09 0.97
C THR A 208 0.89 -2.34 1.23
N SER A 209 0.26 -1.42 1.97
CA SER A 209 -1.19 -1.35 2.19
C SER A 209 -1.55 0.00 2.85
N SER A 210 -2.84 0.25 3.09
CA SER A 210 -3.37 1.40 3.84
C SER A 210 -4.68 1.04 4.52
N CYS A 211 -5.31 1.97 5.23
CA CYS A 211 -6.67 1.81 5.78
C CYS A 211 -6.79 0.72 6.87
N ILE A 212 -6.78 1.13 8.13
CA ILE A 212 -7.09 0.26 9.27
C ILE A 212 -8.15 0.88 10.19
N LEU A 213 -9.18 0.10 10.52
CA LEU A 213 -10.12 0.45 11.58
C LEU A 213 -10.09 -0.63 12.67
N PRO A 214 -9.66 -0.29 13.90
CA PRO A 214 -9.70 -1.22 15.01
C PRO A 214 -11.11 -1.79 15.26
N ASN A 215 -11.17 -3.07 15.55
CA ASN A 215 -12.38 -3.84 15.80
C ASN A 215 -13.40 -3.77 14.64
N PHE A 216 -12.94 -3.72 13.39
CA PHE A 216 -13.82 -3.88 12.23
C PHE A 216 -13.46 -5.13 11.40
N PRO A 217 -14.45 -5.95 10.98
CA PRO A 217 -15.84 -5.98 11.44
C PRO A 217 -15.97 -6.19 12.96
N TYR A 218 -16.97 -5.55 13.58
CA TYR A 218 -17.14 -5.55 15.03
C TYR A 218 -17.22 -6.95 15.62
N ALA A 219 -16.40 -7.19 16.64
CA ALA A 219 -16.48 -8.33 17.53
C ALA A 219 -16.54 -7.85 19.00
N PRO A 220 -17.48 -8.36 19.81
CA PRO A 220 -17.55 -8.02 21.23
C PRO A 220 -16.22 -8.34 21.93
N LEU A 221 -15.81 -7.47 22.86
CA LEU A 221 -14.60 -7.63 23.68
C LEU A 221 -13.28 -7.68 22.88
N GLN A 222 -13.29 -7.28 21.60
CA GLN A 222 -12.10 -7.22 20.74
C GLN A 222 -11.75 -5.78 20.33
N ARG A 223 -12.07 -4.78 21.17
CA ARG A 223 -11.94 -3.34 20.87
C ARG A 223 -10.57 -2.86 20.38
N ARG A 224 -9.50 -3.60 20.70
CA ARG A 224 -8.10 -3.29 20.31
C ARG A 224 -7.60 -4.15 19.14
N ARG A 225 -8.37 -5.11 18.66
CA ARG A 225 -7.94 -6.04 17.62
C ARG A 225 -7.93 -5.34 16.26
N ILE A 226 -6.91 -5.60 15.45
CA ILE A 226 -6.85 -5.16 14.05
C ILE A 226 -6.58 -6.41 13.22
N ARG A 227 -7.66 -7.01 12.67
CA ARG A 227 -7.61 -8.35 12.08
C ARG A 227 -6.60 -8.45 10.93
N GLY A 228 -6.47 -7.39 10.13
CA GLY A 228 -5.49 -7.33 9.05
C GLY A 228 -4.05 -7.59 9.51
N PHE A 229 -3.66 -7.03 10.65
CA PHE A 229 -2.32 -7.27 11.20
C PHE A 229 -2.15 -8.68 11.79
N ASP A 230 -3.23 -9.31 12.28
CA ASP A 230 -3.16 -10.72 12.69
C ASP A 230 -2.86 -11.60 11.47
N LEU A 231 -3.62 -11.43 10.38
CA LEU A 231 -3.44 -12.18 9.12
C LEU A 231 -2.08 -11.90 8.49
N LEU A 232 -1.63 -10.64 8.52
CA LEU A 232 -0.31 -10.26 8.02
C LEU A 232 0.81 -10.90 8.85
N ALA A 233 0.67 -10.96 10.18
CA ALA A 233 1.65 -11.60 11.04
C ALA A 233 1.72 -13.11 10.79
N GLU A 234 0.58 -13.77 10.57
CA GLU A 234 0.51 -15.19 10.18
C GLU A 234 1.22 -15.43 8.83
N TYR A 235 1.01 -14.54 7.85
CA TYR A 235 1.67 -14.61 6.55
C TYR A 235 3.18 -14.39 6.62
N LEU A 236 3.66 -13.45 7.45
CA LEU A 236 5.07 -13.10 7.55
C LEU A 236 5.88 -14.01 8.47
N PHE A 237 5.25 -14.51 9.54
CA PHE A 237 5.91 -15.24 10.61
C PHE A 237 5.15 -16.54 10.91
N PRO A 238 5.02 -17.46 9.94
CA PRO A 238 4.29 -18.70 10.13
C PRO A 238 4.93 -19.49 11.29
N SER A 239 4.08 -19.98 12.20
CA SER A 239 4.56 -20.80 13.32
C SER A 239 5.07 -22.12 12.76
N SER A 240 6.29 -22.52 13.14
CA SER A 240 6.96 -23.74 12.68
C SER A 240 6.27 -25.05 13.10
N SER A 241 5.08 -24.98 13.71
CA SER A 241 4.39 -26.09 14.38
C SER A 241 3.40 -26.84 13.49
N ASP A 242 3.03 -26.33 12.32
CA ASP A 242 2.01 -26.98 11.46
C ASP A 242 2.58 -27.96 10.43
N SER A 243 3.90 -28.20 10.44
CA SER A 243 4.57 -29.15 9.54
C SER A 243 4.80 -30.56 10.12
N VAL A 244 4.33 -30.89 11.33
CA VAL A 244 4.46 -32.24 11.90
C VAL A 244 3.24 -32.63 12.75
N MET A 245 2.12 -32.95 12.10
CA MET A 245 1.14 -33.92 12.65
C MET A 245 0.26 -34.48 11.52
N GLY A 246 0.89 -35.12 10.54
CA GLY A 246 0.20 -36.08 9.68
C GLY A 246 -0.01 -37.37 10.46
N THR A 247 -1.17 -37.51 11.08
CA THR A 247 -1.65 -38.81 11.56
C THR A 247 -1.82 -39.72 10.35
N ALA A 248 -0.99 -40.77 10.29
CA ALA A 248 -1.18 -41.87 9.36
C ALA A 248 -2.48 -42.59 9.71
N GLU A 249 -3.55 -42.29 8.99
CA GLU A 249 -4.70 -43.18 8.89
C GLU A 249 -4.88 -43.58 7.43
N SER A 250 -4.86 -44.90 7.24
CA SER A 250 -5.04 -45.61 5.99
C SER A 250 -6.49 -45.55 5.54
N SER A 251 -6.74 -45.00 4.36
CA SER A 251 -7.87 -45.41 3.54
C SER A 251 -7.52 -45.23 2.07
N ASN A 252 -7.41 -46.37 1.37
CA ASN A 252 -7.49 -46.42 -0.09
C ASN A 252 -8.82 -45.80 -0.52
N ASP A 253 -8.79 -44.81 -1.40
CA ASP A 253 -9.67 -44.75 -2.57
C ASP A 253 -9.11 -43.74 -3.58
N THR A 254 -8.90 -44.23 -4.78
CA THR A 254 -8.45 -43.55 -5.99
C THR A 254 -9.55 -42.66 -6.56
N GLU A 255 -9.34 -41.34 -6.61
CA GLU A 255 -9.72 -40.48 -7.75
C GLU A 255 -8.76 -39.28 -7.85
N ALA A 256 -8.16 -39.13 -9.02
CA ALA A 256 -7.17 -38.12 -9.32
C ALA A 256 -7.84 -36.78 -9.68
N PHE A 257 -7.75 -35.80 -8.77
CA PHE A 257 -7.87 -34.38 -9.10
C PHE A 257 -6.51 -33.72 -8.84
N SER A 258 -5.80 -33.44 -9.93
CA SER A 258 -4.57 -32.66 -9.93
C SER A 258 -4.89 -31.21 -9.52
N SER A 259 -4.73 -30.92 -8.24
CA SER A 259 -4.60 -29.56 -7.74
C SER A 259 -3.11 -29.26 -7.62
N ASN A 260 -2.60 -28.41 -8.51
CA ASN A 260 -1.30 -27.77 -8.35
C ASN A 260 -1.37 -26.79 -7.17
N ASN A 261 -1.39 -27.30 -5.94
CA ASN A 261 -0.99 -26.52 -4.77
C ASN A 261 0.53 -26.46 -4.78
N GLN A 262 1.08 -25.45 -5.47
CA GLN A 262 2.44 -25.03 -5.15
C GLN A 262 2.43 -24.53 -3.71
N ASP A 263 3.24 -25.19 -2.90
CA ASP A 263 3.54 -24.85 -1.52
C ASP A 263 4.29 -23.50 -1.52
N VAL A 264 3.56 -22.38 -1.48
CA VAL A 264 4.14 -21.03 -1.48
C VAL A 264 4.64 -20.71 -0.07
N SER A 265 5.79 -21.29 0.27
CA SER A 265 6.65 -20.77 1.33
C SER A 265 7.32 -19.51 0.80
N THR A 266 6.94 -18.33 1.29
CA THR A 266 7.64 -17.09 0.93
C THR A 266 9.03 -17.09 1.56
N SER A 267 10.04 -17.58 0.81
CA SER A 267 11.37 -17.87 1.35
C SER A 267 12.19 -16.63 1.74
N LEU A 268 11.83 -15.45 1.24
CA LEU A 268 12.53 -14.19 1.51
C LEU A 268 11.80 -13.36 2.57
N PRO A 269 12.40 -13.03 3.73
CA PRO A 269 11.78 -12.15 4.72
C PRO A 269 11.44 -10.77 4.15
N ALA A 270 10.34 -10.17 4.60
CA ALA A 270 10.02 -8.78 4.25
C ALA A 270 11.00 -7.82 4.96
N SER A 271 11.51 -6.83 4.22
CA SER A 271 12.48 -5.84 4.71
C SER A 271 11.82 -4.64 5.38
N PHE A 272 10.64 -4.22 4.92
CA PHE A 272 9.85 -3.14 5.50
C PHE A 272 8.39 -3.18 5.04
N LEU A 273 7.51 -2.46 5.75
CA LEU A 273 6.13 -2.16 5.36
C LEU A 273 6.00 -0.67 5.08
N LEU A 274 5.48 -0.33 3.90
CA LEU A 274 5.10 1.01 3.50
C LEU A 274 3.59 1.18 3.67
N PHE A 275 3.18 2.03 4.62
CA PHE A 275 1.77 2.21 4.99
C PHE A 275 1.24 3.55 4.47
N LEU A 276 0.23 3.53 3.61
CA LEU A 276 -0.12 4.67 2.73
C LEU A 276 -1.23 5.59 3.23
N GLY A 277 -1.39 5.71 4.55
CA GLY A 277 -2.40 6.55 5.18
C GLY A 277 -3.63 5.79 5.66
N ASP A 278 -4.61 6.52 6.16
CA ASP A 278 -5.80 6.00 6.84
C ASP A 278 -5.44 5.08 8.02
N PHE A 279 -4.42 5.47 8.77
CA PHE A 279 -3.93 4.77 9.93
C PHE A 279 -4.90 4.90 11.11
N ILE A 280 -5.56 6.05 11.31
CA ILE A 280 -6.36 6.29 12.53
C ILE A 280 -7.87 6.39 12.33
N TYR A 281 -8.37 6.79 11.15
CA TYR A 281 -9.77 7.15 10.94
C TYR A 281 -10.30 8.14 11.99
N ALA A 282 -9.82 9.39 11.93
CA ALA A 282 -10.14 10.44 12.91
C ALA A 282 -11.64 10.76 13.04
N ASP A 283 -12.41 10.48 11.99
CA ASP A 283 -13.79 10.88 11.78
C ASP A 283 -14.76 9.70 11.56
N VAL A 284 -14.25 8.46 11.54
CA VAL A 284 -15.06 7.24 11.39
C VAL A 284 -14.85 6.31 12.59
N PRO A 285 -15.92 5.77 13.21
CA PRO A 285 -17.33 6.06 12.94
C PRO A 285 -17.83 7.37 13.57
N LEU A 286 -17.01 8.04 14.40
CA LEU A 286 -17.35 9.29 15.06
C LEU A 286 -16.16 10.24 15.05
N TYR A 287 -16.42 11.51 14.73
CA TYR A 287 -15.44 12.57 14.88
C TYR A 287 -15.44 13.14 16.31
N PHE A 288 -14.30 13.05 16.99
CA PHE A 288 -14.12 13.48 18.39
C PHE A 288 -13.59 14.92 18.54
N GLY A 289 -13.67 15.72 17.47
CA GLY A 289 -13.23 17.11 17.46
C GLY A 289 -11.77 17.30 17.04
N ASN A 290 -11.32 18.54 17.09
CA ASN A 290 -10.08 19.01 16.46
C ASN A 290 -8.95 19.33 17.47
N THR A 291 -8.98 18.76 18.67
CA THR A 291 -7.91 18.96 19.66
C THR A 291 -6.76 17.99 19.41
N LYS A 292 -5.53 18.33 19.83
CA LYS A 292 -4.37 17.40 19.74
C LYS A 292 -4.69 16.03 20.35
N GLU A 293 -5.36 16.04 21.50
CA GLU A 293 -5.74 14.83 22.23
C GLU A 293 -6.83 14.00 21.51
N SER A 294 -7.71 14.63 20.72
CA SER A 294 -8.66 13.91 19.85
C SER A 294 -7.95 13.04 18.81
N TYR A 295 -6.79 13.46 18.31
CA TYR A 295 -5.99 12.70 17.34
C TYR A 295 -4.99 11.74 18.01
N ARG A 296 -4.22 12.21 19.00
CA ARG A 296 -3.17 11.42 19.67
C ARG A 296 -3.70 10.13 20.30
N ARG A 297 -4.90 10.15 20.88
CA ARG A 297 -5.56 8.93 21.42
C ARG A 297 -5.72 7.83 20.38
N LEU A 298 -6.02 8.19 19.12
CA LEU A 298 -6.27 7.21 18.07
C LEU A 298 -4.98 6.50 17.68
N TYR A 299 -3.87 7.25 17.61
CA TYR A 299 -2.54 6.67 17.46
C TYR A 299 -2.19 5.74 18.63
N ARG A 300 -2.34 6.21 19.90
CA ARG A 300 -2.06 5.37 21.08
C ARG A 300 -2.82 4.06 21.04
N ARG A 301 -4.10 4.08 20.68
CA ARG A 301 -4.95 2.88 20.58
C ARG A 301 -4.44 1.88 19.53
N ASN A 302 -3.98 2.37 18.38
CA ASN A 302 -3.38 1.50 17.37
C ASN A 302 -2.08 0.86 17.90
N TYR A 303 -1.19 1.64 18.52
CA TYR A 303 0.05 1.12 19.11
C TYR A 303 -0.18 0.18 20.29
N GLN A 304 -1.29 0.34 21.02
CA GLN A 304 -1.71 -0.55 22.10
C GLN A 304 -2.31 -1.88 21.59
N SER A 305 -2.61 -1.98 20.29
CA SER A 305 -3.12 -3.20 19.68
C SER A 305 -2.09 -4.31 19.73
N SER A 306 -2.46 -5.45 20.33
CA SER A 306 -1.64 -6.67 20.25
C SER A 306 -1.50 -7.20 18.82
N SER A 307 -2.47 -6.91 17.94
CA SER A 307 -2.39 -7.27 16.52
C SER A 307 -1.30 -6.47 15.83
N PHE A 308 -1.27 -5.15 16.03
CA PHE A 308 -0.26 -4.29 15.41
C PHE A 308 1.15 -4.53 15.98
N ARG A 309 1.25 -4.79 17.29
CA ARG A 309 2.51 -5.10 17.98
C ARG A 309 3.25 -6.29 17.37
N LYS A 310 2.54 -7.29 16.83
CA LYS A 310 3.15 -8.43 16.11
C LYS A 310 3.98 -8.00 14.89
N ILE A 311 3.71 -6.80 14.34
CA ILE A 311 4.35 -6.26 13.14
C ILE A 311 5.41 -5.22 13.51
N TYR A 312 5.05 -4.14 14.22
CA TYR A 312 5.96 -2.99 14.39
C TYR A 312 7.20 -3.30 15.24
N GLU A 313 7.18 -4.35 16.06
CA GLU A 313 8.36 -4.81 16.82
C GLU A 313 9.35 -5.61 15.97
N LYS A 314 8.96 -6.04 14.76
CA LYS A 314 9.75 -6.93 13.90
C LYS A 314 10.06 -6.35 12.52
N LEU A 315 9.27 -5.40 12.05
CA LEU A 315 9.35 -4.88 10.69
C LEU A 315 9.47 -3.35 10.70
N PRO A 316 10.49 -2.77 10.06
CA PRO A 316 10.55 -1.33 9.82
C PRO A 316 9.30 -0.82 9.10
N MET A 317 8.79 0.32 9.54
CA MET A 317 7.59 0.93 8.96
C MET A 317 7.82 2.36 8.49
N PHE A 318 7.45 2.59 7.22
CA PHE A 318 7.46 3.87 6.55
C PHE A 318 6.01 4.31 6.34
N HIS A 319 5.72 5.58 6.58
CA HIS A 319 4.36 6.10 6.54
C HIS A 319 4.23 7.26 5.56
N THR A 320 3.09 7.37 4.91
CA THR A 320 2.49 8.66 4.55
C THR A 320 1.11 8.72 5.21
N TYR A 321 0.51 9.91 5.33
CA TYR A 321 -0.89 10.01 5.71
C TYR A 321 -1.78 10.08 4.47
N ASP A 322 -3.06 9.92 4.70
CA ASP A 322 -4.14 10.31 3.81
C ASP A 322 -5.13 11.23 4.56
N ASP A 323 -6.36 11.36 4.07
CA ASP A 323 -7.32 12.31 4.64
C ASP A 323 -7.88 11.87 5.99
N HIS A 324 -8.05 10.58 6.25
CA HIS A 324 -8.59 10.10 7.51
C HIS A 324 -7.61 10.20 8.70
N GLU A 325 -6.38 10.68 8.48
CA GLU A 325 -5.55 11.26 9.54
C GLU A 325 -6.08 12.62 10.04
N ILE A 326 -6.92 13.29 9.25
CA ILE A 326 -7.36 14.67 9.43
C ILE A 326 -8.90 14.74 9.50
N ILE A 327 -9.56 14.57 8.35
CA ILE A 327 -11.01 14.44 8.12
C ILE A 327 -11.24 14.01 6.66
N ASN A 328 -12.26 13.20 6.39
CA ASN A 328 -12.60 12.68 5.06
C ASN A 328 -12.57 13.76 3.97
N ASN A 329 -11.87 13.47 2.87
CA ASN A 329 -11.62 14.32 1.71
C ASN A 329 -10.92 15.66 2.03
N PHE A 330 -10.05 15.73 3.05
CA PHE A 330 -9.35 16.97 3.42
C PHE A 330 -8.47 17.55 2.30
N SER A 331 -8.65 18.83 1.95
CA SER A 331 -7.75 19.60 1.09
C SER A 331 -7.07 20.71 1.90
N GLY A 332 -5.74 20.69 1.98
CA GLY A 332 -4.99 21.64 2.79
C GLY A 332 -4.69 22.97 2.11
N ALA A 333 -4.65 23.02 0.77
CA ALA A 333 -4.31 24.22 -0.02
C ALA A 333 -3.05 24.96 0.49
N GLY A 334 -2.09 24.21 1.07
CA GLY A 334 -0.86 24.75 1.65
C GLY A 334 -1.04 25.60 2.91
N ASN A 335 -2.25 25.64 3.51
CA ASN A 335 -2.53 26.45 4.69
C ASN A 335 -2.59 25.61 5.97
N ASP A 336 -1.44 25.52 6.63
CA ASP A 336 -1.28 24.72 7.85
C ASP A 336 -2.02 25.26 9.07
N SER A 337 -2.51 26.51 9.03
CA SER A 337 -3.17 27.14 10.20
C SER A 337 -4.65 26.79 10.31
N THR A 338 -5.24 26.23 9.25
CA THR A 338 -6.68 25.96 9.19
C THR A 338 -7.03 24.67 9.94
N GLN A 339 -7.95 24.78 10.89
CA GLN A 339 -8.44 23.60 11.60
C GLN A 339 -9.14 22.62 10.64
N PRO A 340 -8.97 21.30 10.81
CA PRO A 340 -8.31 20.66 11.94
C PRO A 340 -6.82 20.29 11.71
N TYR A 341 -6.19 20.80 10.64
CA TYR A 341 -4.84 20.40 10.24
C TYR A 341 -3.76 20.55 11.32
N PRO A 342 -3.65 21.66 12.10
CA PRO A 342 -2.60 21.78 13.11
C PRO A 342 -2.56 20.62 14.12
N SER A 343 -3.73 20.20 14.62
CA SER A 343 -3.84 19.14 15.62
C SER A 343 -3.61 17.75 15.03
N ALA A 344 -4.11 17.53 13.80
CA ALA A 344 -3.90 16.28 13.07
C ALA A 344 -2.43 16.09 12.69
N SER A 345 -1.80 17.16 12.17
CA SER A 345 -0.39 17.22 11.78
C SER A 345 0.54 17.01 12.97
N ASP A 346 0.24 17.61 14.13
CA ASP A 346 0.97 17.37 15.38
C ASP A 346 0.99 15.87 15.76
N ALA A 347 -0.17 15.21 15.75
CA ALA A 347 -0.25 13.80 16.07
C ALA A 347 0.48 12.93 15.03
N PHE A 348 0.30 13.20 13.73
CA PHE A 348 1.01 12.48 12.68
C PHE A 348 2.53 12.66 12.78
N GLN A 349 3.00 13.87 13.05
CA GLN A 349 4.42 14.18 13.20
C GLN A 349 5.06 13.32 14.28
N ILE A 350 4.45 13.34 15.47
CA ILE A 350 4.98 12.68 16.66
C ILE A 350 4.98 11.15 16.49
N TYR A 351 3.89 10.58 15.98
CA TYR A 351 3.71 9.12 15.93
C TYR A 351 4.23 8.44 14.66
N ASN A 352 4.27 9.14 13.53
CA ASN A 352 4.60 8.55 12.23
C ASN A 352 5.74 9.30 11.53
N ALA A 353 5.59 10.61 11.29
CA ALA A 353 6.50 11.36 10.42
C ALA A 353 7.94 11.46 10.95
N ASN A 354 8.12 11.66 12.25
CA ASN A 354 9.46 11.73 12.84
C ASN A 354 10.25 10.43 12.66
N GLY A 355 9.53 9.29 12.60
CA GLY A 355 10.08 7.98 12.29
C GLY A 355 10.42 7.75 10.81
N ASN A 356 9.91 8.56 9.87
CA ASN A 356 10.26 8.45 8.45
C ASN A 356 11.67 8.97 8.14
N PRO A 357 12.23 8.73 6.94
CA PRO A 357 13.46 9.38 6.49
C PRO A 357 13.38 10.88 6.71
N SER A 358 14.51 11.50 7.06
CA SER A 358 14.52 12.95 7.24
C SER A 358 14.07 13.61 5.94
N PRO A 359 13.03 14.46 5.99
CA PRO A 359 12.52 15.10 4.79
C PRO A 359 13.58 16.04 4.21
N PRO A 360 13.44 16.42 2.94
CA PRO A 360 14.33 17.41 2.36
C PRO A 360 14.30 18.73 3.16
N PRO A 361 15.40 19.52 3.14
CA PRO A 361 15.42 20.81 3.79
C PRO A 361 14.31 21.72 3.26
N SER A 362 13.67 22.47 4.15
CA SER A 362 12.68 23.46 3.76
C SER A 362 13.27 24.51 2.83
N THR A 363 12.52 24.95 1.83
CA THR A 363 12.88 26.08 0.96
C THR A 363 12.40 27.39 1.60
N LYS A 364 12.82 28.55 1.08
CA LYS A 364 12.26 29.84 1.55
C LYS A 364 10.77 29.98 1.26
N SER A 365 10.24 29.24 0.29
CA SER A 365 8.82 29.18 -0.05
C SER A 365 8.03 28.29 0.93
N LEU A 366 8.65 27.22 1.45
CA LEU A 366 8.09 26.41 2.53
C LEU A 366 8.53 26.98 3.89
N ASN A 367 7.64 27.65 4.62
CA ASN A 367 7.94 28.10 5.98
C ASN A 367 7.78 26.96 7.03
N HIS A 368 7.89 25.70 6.60
CA HIS A 368 7.57 24.52 7.39
C HIS A 368 8.34 23.28 6.91
N VAL A 369 8.53 22.30 7.79
CA VAL A 369 9.13 21.01 7.41
C VAL A 369 8.10 20.17 6.61
N PRO A 370 8.42 19.70 5.39
CA PRO A 370 7.52 18.86 4.62
C PRO A 370 7.45 17.43 5.15
N TYR A 371 6.40 16.69 4.78
CA TYR A 371 6.26 15.27 5.12
C TYR A 371 6.53 14.31 3.97
N TYR A 372 6.71 14.79 2.75
CA TYR A 372 7.22 13.99 1.64
C TYR A 372 8.73 13.74 1.82
N TYR A 373 9.20 12.59 1.35
CA TYR A 373 10.60 12.19 1.47
C TYR A 373 10.96 11.15 0.41
N ASP A 374 12.25 10.93 0.21
CA ASP A 374 12.78 9.84 -0.62
C ASP A 374 13.75 8.96 0.18
N PHE A 375 13.90 7.71 -0.25
CA PHE A 375 14.88 6.77 0.31
C PHE A 375 15.26 5.70 -0.71
N ARG A 376 16.26 4.88 -0.35
CA ARG A 376 16.78 3.81 -1.21
C ARG A 376 16.94 2.50 -0.46
N TYR A 377 16.75 1.39 -1.17
CA TYR A 377 17.17 0.06 -0.75
C TYR A 377 18.14 -0.46 -1.82
N GLY A 378 19.45 -0.34 -1.59
CA GLY A 378 20.44 -0.61 -2.64
C GLY A 378 20.16 0.21 -3.91
N ASP A 379 20.09 -0.46 -5.05
CA ASP A 379 19.84 0.15 -6.36
C ASP A 379 18.34 0.41 -6.66
N VAL A 380 17.46 0.35 -5.67
CA VAL A 380 16.03 0.67 -5.81
C VAL A 380 15.70 1.96 -5.08
N ALA A 381 14.95 2.86 -5.73
CA ALA A 381 14.63 4.20 -5.20
C ALA A 381 13.12 4.38 -4.98
N PHE A 382 12.77 5.09 -3.92
CA PHE A 382 11.40 5.40 -3.52
C PHE A 382 11.23 6.90 -3.32
N PHE A 383 10.14 7.46 -3.80
CA PHE A 383 9.68 8.81 -3.48
C PHE A 383 8.28 8.74 -2.89
N VAL A 384 8.11 9.19 -1.64
CA VAL A 384 6.86 9.17 -0.91
C VAL A 384 6.24 10.55 -0.89
N MET A 385 5.07 10.70 -1.51
CA MET A 385 4.38 11.96 -1.65
C MET A 385 3.51 12.29 -0.42
N ASP A 386 3.37 13.58 -0.17
CA ASP A 386 2.27 14.19 0.57
C ASP A 386 1.22 14.65 -0.46
N THR A 387 0.03 14.07 -0.41
CA THR A 387 -1.07 14.28 -1.37
C THR A 387 -2.30 14.91 -0.73
N ARG A 388 -2.20 15.47 0.49
CA ARG A 388 -3.33 16.17 1.15
C ARG A 388 -2.99 17.60 1.59
N ARG A 389 -1.76 17.90 2.01
CA ARG A 389 -1.40 19.23 2.55
C ARG A 389 -1.48 20.34 1.52
N TYR A 390 -0.96 20.08 0.32
CA TYR A 390 -0.79 21.11 -0.70
C TYR A 390 -1.93 21.17 -1.70
N ARG A 391 -2.76 20.11 -1.76
CA ARG A 391 -3.76 19.99 -2.81
C ARG A 391 -4.79 21.12 -2.76
N SER A 392 -5.12 21.64 -3.93
CA SER A 392 -6.21 22.57 -4.17
C SER A 392 -7.57 22.00 -3.74
N PHE A 393 -8.54 22.88 -3.50
CA PHE A 393 -9.91 22.46 -3.24
C PHE A 393 -10.57 21.90 -4.52
N PRO A 394 -11.49 20.91 -4.40
CA PRO A 394 -12.22 20.37 -5.55
C PRO A 394 -13.00 21.41 -6.37
N THR A 395 -13.35 22.55 -5.77
CA THR A 395 -14.12 23.65 -6.40
C THR A 395 -13.28 24.58 -7.27
N GLU A 396 -11.94 24.52 -7.19
CA GLU A 396 -11.06 25.38 -7.99
C GLU A 396 -11.09 25.00 -9.49
N SER A 397 -10.60 25.90 -10.34
CA SER A 397 -10.52 25.66 -11.77
C SER A 397 -9.49 24.56 -12.08
N SER A 398 -9.76 23.68 -13.05
CA SER A 398 -8.84 22.58 -13.37
C SER A 398 -7.48 23.05 -13.90
N GLU A 399 -7.40 24.27 -14.43
CA GLU A 399 -6.16 24.86 -14.94
C GLU A 399 -5.20 25.26 -13.83
N GLU A 400 -5.73 25.62 -12.65
CA GLU A 400 -4.96 26.12 -11.51
C GLU A 400 -4.76 25.05 -10.41
N LYS A 401 -5.47 23.93 -10.50
CA LYS A 401 -5.39 22.85 -9.50
C LYS A 401 -4.00 22.23 -9.44
N THR A 402 -3.51 22.09 -8.22
CA THR A 402 -2.33 21.27 -7.90
C THR A 402 -2.65 20.25 -6.80
N MET A 403 -2.03 19.07 -6.87
CA MET A 403 -2.01 18.05 -5.84
C MET A 403 -0.81 18.25 -4.89
N LEU A 404 0.38 18.50 -5.45
CA LEU A 404 1.65 18.49 -4.70
C LEU A 404 2.14 19.89 -4.31
N GLY A 405 1.67 20.93 -4.99
CA GLY A 405 2.29 22.24 -4.96
C GLY A 405 3.64 22.26 -5.70
N GLU A 406 4.10 23.47 -6.01
CA GLU A 406 5.27 23.70 -6.88
C GLU A 406 6.57 23.06 -6.34
N ASP A 407 6.83 23.20 -5.04
CA ASP A 407 8.07 22.73 -4.42
C ASP A 407 8.21 21.20 -4.45
N GLN A 408 7.14 20.48 -4.12
CA GLN A 408 7.16 19.02 -4.11
C GLN A 408 7.17 18.46 -5.54
N LEU A 409 6.41 19.04 -6.46
CA LEU A 409 6.42 18.66 -7.88
C LEU A 409 7.82 18.81 -8.48
N THR A 410 8.46 19.95 -8.25
CA THR A 410 9.83 20.21 -8.75
C THR A 410 10.83 19.20 -8.21
N ARG A 411 10.73 18.87 -6.91
CA ARG A 411 11.61 17.87 -6.29
C ARG A 411 11.37 16.47 -6.80
N LEU A 412 10.12 16.08 -7.04
CA LEU A 412 9.79 14.78 -7.61
C LEU A 412 10.37 14.63 -9.03
N LEU A 413 10.23 15.67 -9.87
CA LEU A 413 10.81 15.67 -11.22
C LEU A 413 12.35 15.61 -11.20
N ASP A 414 13.01 16.39 -10.33
CA ASP A 414 14.46 16.36 -10.13
C ASP A 414 14.96 15.00 -9.60
N TRP A 415 14.24 14.42 -8.63
CA TRP A 415 14.51 13.09 -8.11
C TRP A 415 14.40 12.03 -9.21
N LEU A 416 13.33 12.06 -10.02
CA LEU A 416 13.09 11.11 -11.09
C LEU A 416 14.21 11.16 -12.15
N GLY A 417 14.63 12.37 -12.52
CA GLY A 417 15.76 12.59 -13.43
C GLY A 417 17.08 12.00 -12.90
N LYS A 418 17.39 12.17 -11.61
CA LYS A 418 18.58 11.57 -10.98
C LYS A 418 18.47 10.06 -10.83
N ALA A 419 17.29 9.56 -10.47
CA ALA A 419 17.01 8.14 -10.31
C ALA A 419 17.19 7.37 -11.62
N ASN A 420 16.96 8.03 -12.77
CA ASN A 420 17.09 7.44 -14.11
C ASN A 420 18.41 6.67 -14.31
N SER A 421 19.55 7.26 -13.90
CA SER A 421 20.88 6.64 -14.04
C SER A 421 21.46 6.08 -12.75
N THR A 422 20.74 6.15 -11.62
CA THR A 422 21.26 5.72 -10.32
C THR A 422 20.48 4.57 -9.71
N ALA A 423 19.26 4.28 -10.18
CA ALA A 423 18.41 3.20 -9.67
C ALA A 423 17.83 2.33 -10.78
N THR A 424 17.77 1.02 -10.54
CA THR A 424 17.20 0.03 -11.46
C THR A 424 15.68 0.13 -11.48
N PHE A 425 15.02 0.09 -10.32
CA PHE A 425 13.57 0.28 -10.15
C PHE A 425 13.28 1.56 -9.37
N LYS A 426 12.21 2.27 -9.76
CA LYS A 426 11.75 3.51 -9.12
C LYS A 426 10.29 3.38 -8.71
N PHE A 427 9.99 3.68 -7.46
CA PHE A 427 8.64 3.66 -6.91
C PHE A 427 8.22 5.07 -6.50
N ILE A 428 7.11 5.54 -7.07
CA ILE A 428 6.44 6.78 -6.65
C ILE A 428 5.23 6.38 -5.83
N VAL A 429 5.12 6.91 -4.62
CA VAL A 429 4.12 6.47 -3.65
C VAL A 429 3.14 7.61 -3.40
N SER A 430 1.86 7.34 -3.59
CA SER A 430 0.73 8.26 -3.39
C SER A 430 -0.22 7.66 -2.36
N SER A 431 -0.83 8.47 -1.49
CA SER A 431 -1.88 7.95 -0.60
C SER A 431 -3.16 7.58 -1.39
N VAL A 432 -3.50 8.40 -2.38
CA VAL A 432 -4.67 8.24 -3.27
C VAL A 432 -4.31 7.63 -4.63
N PRO A 433 -5.27 7.00 -5.34
CA PRO A 433 -5.04 6.41 -6.67
C PRO A 433 -4.52 7.42 -7.69
N PHE A 434 -3.58 6.95 -8.51
CA PHE A 434 -3.03 7.73 -9.62
C PHE A 434 -3.91 7.62 -10.87
N THR A 435 -4.52 6.47 -11.11
CA THR A 435 -5.47 6.23 -12.20
C THR A 435 -6.69 7.18 -12.19
N SER A 436 -7.24 7.42 -13.38
CA SER A 436 -8.51 8.12 -13.59
C SER A 436 -9.71 7.18 -13.77
N LEU A 437 -9.51 5.86 -13.67
CA LEU A 437 -10.50 4.85 -14.00
C LEU A 437 -11.56 4.64 -12.92
N TRP A 438 -11.27 4.98 -11.66
CA TRP A 438 -12.29 5.00 -10.60
C TRP A 438 -13.27 6.17 -10.78
N GLY A 439 -14.56 5.85 -10.67
CA GLY A 439 -15.66 6.82 -10.76
C GLY A 439 -15.95 7.57 -9.46
N HIS A 440 -17.13 8.19 -9.41
CA HIS A 440 -17.67 8.89 -8.23
C HIS A 440 -16.71 9.91 -7.61
N ASP A 441 -16.34 9.70 -6.35
CA ASP A 441 -15.55 10.60 -5.54
C ASP A 441 -14.08 10.66 -5.92
N ALA A 442 -13.53 9.53 -6.38
CA ALA A 442 -12.16 9.49 -6.91
C ALA A 442 -11.95 10.49 -8.05
N ARG A 443 -12.99 10.87 -8.81
CA ARG A 443 -12.89 11.85 -9.91
C ARG A 443 -12.48 13.25 -9.47
N TYR A 444 -12.62 13.57 -8.19
CA TYR A 444 -12.24 14.85 -7.62
C TYR A 444 -11.32 14.74 -6.41
N ASP A 445 -11.32 13.61 -5.70
CA ASP A 445 -10.45 13.37 -4.55
C ASP A 445 -9.08 12.78 -4.92
N SER A 446 -9.00 12.01 -6.01
CA SER A 446 -7.74 11.40 -6.47
C SER A 446 -7.07 12.21 -7.58
N TRP A 447 -5.95 11.71 -8.11
CA TRP A 447 -5.24 12.30 -9.25
C TRP A 447 -6.09 12.51 -10.50
N ALA A 448 -7.24 11.84 -10.62
CA ALA A 448 -8.24 12.07 -11.67
C ALA A 448 -8.75 13.52 -11.71
N GLY A 449 -8.74 14.22 -10.57
CA GLY A 449 -9.14 15.63 -10.44
C GLY A 449 -8.03 16.64 -10.76
N PHE A 450 -6.80 16.19 -10.94
CA PHE A 450 -5.59 17.01 -11.09
C PHE A 450 -4.91 16.72 -12.44
N VAL A 451 -5.70 16.80 -13.51
CA VAL A 451 -5.36 16.29 -14.85
C VAL A 451 -4.05 16.85 -15.40
N ASN A 452 -3.80 18.16 -15.26
CA ASN A 452 -2.60 18.80 -15.79
C ASN A 452 -1.33 18.30 -15.09
N GLU A 453 -1.31 18.33 -13.75
CA GLU A 453 -0.15 17.87 -12.98
C GLU A 453 0.07 16.36 -13.13
N LYS A 454 -1.01 15.57 -13.18
CA LYS A 454 -0.97 14.14 -13.51
C LYS A 454 -0.30 13.92 -14.87
N GLN A 455 -0.69 14.68 -15.90
CA GLN A 455 -0.11 14.56 -17.24
C GLN A 455 1.37 14.96 -17.26
N THR A 456 1.75 16.02 -16.54
CA THR A 456 3.15 16.42 -16.38
C THR A 456 3.99 15.28 -15.79
N LEU A 457 3.48 14.63 -14.73
CA LEU A 457 4.14 13.49 -14.12
C LEU A 457 4.20 12.28 -15.04
N LEU A 458 3.09 11.92 -15.71
CA LEU A 458 3.08 10.81 -16.68
C LEU A 458 4.11 11.02 -17.79
N ASN A 459 4.18 12.21 -18.38
CA ASN A 459 5.17 12.54 -19.40
C ASN A 459 6.60 12.32 -18.90
N ALA A 460 6.90 12.74 -17.68
CA ALA A 460 8.22 12.53 -17.08
C ALA A 460 8.49 11.04 -16.79
N MET A 461 7.51 10.33 -16.23
CA MET A 461 7.63 8.90 -15.91
C MET A 461 7.82 8.03 -17.16
N HIS A 462 7.13 8.33 -18.26
CA HIS A 462 7.31 7.63 -19.53
C HIS A 462 8.71 7.79 -20.14
N SER A 463 9.49 8.80 -19.72
CA SER A 463 10.87 9.00 -20.16
C SER A 463 11.90 8.20 -19.36
N VAL A 464 11.48 7.52 -18.28
CA VAL A 464 12.37 6.81 -17.36
C VAL A 464 11.99 5.33 -17.28
N PRO A 465 12.93 4.39 -17.44
CA PRO A 465 12.63 2.96 -17.35
C PRO A 465 12.29 2.55 -15.92
N ASN A 466 11.44 1.53 -15.81
CA ASN A 466 11.11 0.80 -14.58
C ASN A 466 10.48 1.68 -13.48
N VAL A 467 9.54 2.54 -13.86
CA VAL A 467 8.77 3.39 -12.92
C VAL A 467 7.46 2.71 -12.57
N PHE A 468 7.19 2.61 -11.27
CA PHE A 468 5.97 2.05 -10.71
C PHE A 468 5.33 3.06 -9.76
N VAL A 469 4.00 3.08 -9.70
CA VAL A 469 3.23 3.86 -8.74
C VAL A 469 2.59 2.93 -7.72
N ILE A 470 2.61 3.29 -6.44
CA ILE A 470 1.99 2.51 -5.36
C ILE A 470 0.96 3.38 -4.65
N THR A 471 -0.29 2.91 -4.53
CA THR A 471 -1.43 3.69 -4.04
C THR A 471 -2.36 2.93 -3.08
N GLY A 472 -3.19 3.67 -2.33
CA GLY A 472 -4.10 3.19 -1.29
C GLY A 472 -5.56 3.67 -1.44
N ASP A 473 -6.17 4.15 -0.36
CA ASP A 473 -7.52 4.79 -0.26
C ASP A 473 -8.76 3.95 -0.64
N ARG A 474 -8.85 3.33 -1.82
CA ARG A 474 -10.12 2.85 -2.41
C ARG A 474 -10.80 1.63 -1.80
N HIS A 475 -10.16 0.97 -0.85
CA HIS A 475 -10.59 -0.30 -0.25
C HIS A 475 -10.73 -1.45 -1.27
N GLU A 476 -10.00 -1.36 -2.38
CA GLU A 476 -9.99 -2.33 -3.47
C GLU A 476 -8.55 -2.61 -3.92
N PHE A 477 -8.30 -3.76 -4.57
CA PHE A 477 -7.03 -4.06 -5.23
C PHE A 477 -7.15 -3.86 -6.74
N ALA A 478 -6.19 -3.15 -7.34
CA ALA A 478 -6.05 -3.09 -8.79
C ALA A 478 -4.58 -2.99 -9.23
N THR A 479 -4.27 -3.61 -10.36
CA THR A 479 -3.07 -3.36 -11.16
C THR A 479 -3.47 -2.63 -12.42
N ILE A 480 -2.88 -1.46 -12.67
CA ILE A 480 -3.26 -0.55 -13.75
C ILE A 480 -2.02 -0.20 -14.55
N GLU A 481 -2.17 -0.21 -15.87
CA GLU A 481 -1.14 0.13 -16.83
C GLU A 481 -1.44 1.48 -17.46
N PHE A 482 -0.44 2.36 -17.52
CA PHE A 482 -0.47 3.62 -18.26
C PHE A 482 0.39 3.46 -19.51
N ALA A 483 -0.26 3.44 -20.68
CA ALA A 483 0.41 3.26 -21.96
C ALA A 483 1.25 4.50 -22.30
N ALA A 484 2.50 4.29 -22.72
CA ALA A 484 3.33 5.38 -23.24
C ALA A 484 2.83 5.82 -24.62
N PRO A 485 2.70 7.14 -24.89
CA PRO A 485 2.24 7.63 -26.19
C PRO A 485 3.19 7.31 -27.35
N ALA A 486 4.50 7.34 -27.10
CA ALA A 486 5.54 7.07 -28.08
C ALA A 486 6.11 5.67 -27.89
N GLU A 487 6.52 5.02 -28.98
CA GLU A 487 7.14 3.68 -28.93
C GLU A 487 8.42 3.63 -28.10
N SER A 488 9.16 4.75 -28.08
CA SER A 488 10.39 4.92 -27.31
C SER A 488 10.16 5.18 -25.83
N GLY A 489 8.90 5.41 -25.41
CA GLY A 489 8.54 5.63 -24.02
C GLY A 489 8.33 4.34 -23.25
N PHE A 490 8.44 4.41 -21.93
CA PHE A 490 8.23 3.30 -21.02
C PHE A 490 6.83 3.32 -20.43
N THR A 491 6.15 2.18 -20.46
CA THR A 491 4.89 1.97 -19.74
C THR A 491 5.11 2.16 -18.23
N VAL A 492 4.13 2.76 -17.56
CA VAL A 492 4.10 2.90 -16.09
C VAL A 492 3.04 1.97 -15.53
N THR A 493 3.30 1.33 -14.40
CA THR A 493 2.33 0.44 -13.74
C THR A 493 2.01 0.95 -12.34
N GLU A 494 0.72 1.05 -12.01
CA GLU A 494 0.22 1.31 -10.67
C GLU A 494 -0.21 0.01 -9.98
N PHE A 495 0.19 -0.14 -8.73
CA PHE A 495 -0.34 -1.13 -7.79
C PHE A 495 -1.12 -0.41 -6.69
N SER A 496 -2.45 -0.47 -6.77
CA SER A 496 -3.35 0.06 -5.76
C SER A 496 -3.77 -1.07 -4.82
N THR A 497 -3.56 -0.92 -3.51
CA THR A 497 -3.92 -1.97 -2.55
C THR A 497 -4.39 -1.42 -1.21
N SER A 498 -5.67 -1.60 -0.94
CA SER A 498 -6.29 -1.30 0.35
C SER A 498 -7.60 -2.11 0.49
N PRO A 499 -8.15 -2.30 1.69
CA PRO A 499 -7.64 -1.88 2.99
C PRO A 499 -6.86 -3.01 3.68
N LEU A 500 -5.96 -2.69 4.61
CA LEU A 500 -5.33 -3.72 5.45
C LEU A 500 -6.34 -4.30 6.44
N SER A 501 -7.21 -3.48 7.03
CA SER A 501 -8.22 -3.95 7.98
C SER A 501 -9.42 -3.00 8.01
N MET A 502 -10.26 -3.06 6.97
CA MET A 502 -11.48 -2.23 6.88
C MET A 502 -12.54 -2.94 6.03
N PHE A 503 -13.64 -2.28 5.69
CA PHE A 503 -14.62 -2.85 4.76
C PHE A 503 -14.12 -2.82 3.32
N TYR A 504 -14.61 -3.72 2.46
CA TYR A 504 -14.64 -3.48 1.03
C TYR A 504 -16.03 -3.00 0.61
N ILE A 505 -16.13 -2.30 -0.52
CA ILE A 505 -17.42 -1.84 -1.06
C ILE A 505 -18.15 -3.03 -1.68
N PRO A 506 -19.31 -3.49 -1.15
CA PRO A 506 -19.86 -4.79 -1.54
C PRO A 506 -20.83 -4.79 -2.73
N ILE A 507 -21.30 -3.61 -3.19
CA ILE A 507 -22.40 -3.52 -4.15
C ILE A 507 -22.03 -2.76 -5.43
N TYR A 508 -21.37 -1.61 -5.29
CA TYR A 508 -21.12 -0.70 -6.41
C TYR A 508 -19.63 -0.52 -6.63
N HIS A 509 -19.09 -1.29 -7.57
CA HIS A 509 -17.72 -1.18 -8.05
C HIS A 509 -17.65 -0.12 -9.14
N THR A 510 -16.71 0.81 -9.00
CA THR A 510 -16.69 2.04 -9.79
C THR A 510 -15.49 2.15 -10.72
N LEU A 511 -14.63 1.14 -10.73
CA LEU A 511 -13.46 1.07 -11.61
C LEU A 511 -13.89 0.67 -13.02
N ARG A 512 -13.56 1.52 -14.00
CA ARG A 512 -13.66 1.17 -15.43
C ARG A 512 -12.46 0.33 -15.83
N MET A 513 -12.64 -0.64 -16.71
CA MET A 513 -11.54 -1.50 -17.14
C MET A 513 -10.54 -0.78 -18.05
N GLU A 514 -10.97 0.23 -18.82
CA GLU A 514 -10.14 0.98 -19.75
C GLU A 514 -10.59 2.44 -19.85
N SER A 515 -9.67 3.32 -20.26
CA SER A 515 -9.96 4.72 -20.53
C SER A 515 -10.67 4.91 -21.87
N ILE A 516 -11.56 5.90 -21.94
CA ILE A 516 -12.18 6.31 -23.22
C ILE A 516 -11.15 7.01 -24.12
N GLU A 517 -10.22 7.74 -23.52
CA GLU A 517 -9.13 8.38 -24.23
C GLU A 517 -8.14 7.32 -24.73
N THR A 518 -7.74 7.44 -25.99
CA THR A 518 -6.80 6.54 -26.66
C THR A 518 -5.62 7.33 -27.25
N PHE A 519 -4.54 6.62 -27.55
CA PHE A 519 -3.44 7.09 -28.41
C PHE A 519 -3.47 6.30 -29.71
N THR A 520 -3.22 6.98 -30.82
CA THR A 520 -2.98 6.35 -32.12
C THR A 520 -1.50 6.01 -32.21
N ARG A 521 -1.15 4.72 -32.26
CA ARG A 521 0.22 4.24 -32.39
C ARG A 521 0.41 3.60 -33.75
N THR A 522 1.43 4.06 -34.47
CA THR A 522 1.78 3.53 -35.78
C THR A 522 2.98 2.58 -35.62
N GLN A 523 2.75 1.29 -35.83
CA GLN A 523 3.78 0.26 -35.84
C GLN A 523 4.19 -0.08 -37.27
N THR A 524 5.47 -0.37 -37.43
CA THR A 524 6.10 -0.71 -38.69
C THR A 524 6.44 -2.19 -38.64
N GLN A 525 5.70 -3.03 -39.37
CA GLN A 525 5.92 -4.47 -39.40
C GLN A 525 6.47 -4.90 -40.78
N PRO A 526 7.45 -5.81 -40.83
CA PRO A 526 7.91 -6.38 -42.10
C PRO A 526 6.82 -7.30 -42.67
N ILE A 527 6.50 -7.16 -43.96
CA ILE A 527 5.59 -8.07 -44.65
C ILE A 527 6.25 -9.45 -44.72
N VAL A 528 5.66 -10.43 -44.05
CA VAL A 528 6.01 -11.84 -44.23
C VAL A 528 5.11 -12.38 -45.34
N GLU A 529 5.64 -12.57 -46.54
CA GLU A 529 4.93 -13.31 -47.57
C GLU A 529 4.68 -14.75 -47.07
N GLU A 530 3.42 -15.10 -46.80
CA GLU A 530 3.04 -16.48 -46.57
C GLU A 530 3.29 -17.28 -47.86
N ALA A 531 4.27 -18.19 -47.82
CA ALA A 531 4.51 -19.13 -48.92
C ALA A 531 3.24 -19.95 -49.18
N PRO A 532 2.79 -20.10 -50.45
CA PRO A 532 1.56 -20.81 -50.76
C PRO A 532 1.68 -22.28 -50.34
N SER A 533 0.68 -22.75 -49.60
CA SER A 533 0.55 -24.12 -49.15
C SER A 533 0.50 -25.09 -50.34
N VAL A 534 1.60 -25.78 -50.61
CA VAL A 534 1.62 -26.93 -51.52
C VAL A 534 0.97 -28.10 -50.80
N VAL A 535 -0.28 -28.39 -51.15
CA VAL A 535 -0.97 -29.63 -50.77
C VAL A 535 -0.32 -30.77 -51.54
N ALA A 536 0.57 -31.52 -50.89
CA ALA A 536 1.09 -32.77 -51.41
C ALA A 536 0.30 -33.94 -50.80
N ASP A 537 -0.50 -34.60 -51.63
CA ASP A 537 -1.11 -35.89 -51.34
C ASP A 537 0.00 -36.92 -51.07
N VAL A 538 -0.06 -37.59 -49.92
CA VAL A 538 0.83 -38.70 -49.55
C VAL A 538 0.04 -40.01 -49.57
N PRO A 539 0.32 -40.94 -50.50
CA PRO A 539 -0.18 -42.31 -50.43
C PRO A 539 0.64 -43.16 -49.44
N THR A 540 -0.06 -44.05 -48.76
CA THR A 540 0.37 -45.07 -47.79
C THR A 540 1.55 -45.94 -48.29
N PRO A 541 2.52 -46.30 -47.43
CA PRO A 541 3.69 -47.09 -47.83
C PRO A 541 3.47 -48.60 -47.67
N GLU A 542 3.83 -49.36 -48.69
CA GLU A 542 3.98 -50.82 -48.65
C GLU A 542 5.44 -51.21 -48.97
N ALA A 543 5.98 -52.09 -48.12
CA ALA A 543 7.15 -52.96 -48.17
C ALA A 543 8.38 -52.66 -49.09
N THR A 544 9.53 -52.58 -48.42
CA THR A 544 10.94 -52.81 -48.85
C THR A 544 11.16 -54.08 -49.70
N PRO A 545 12.16 -54.17 -50.62
CA PRO A 545 13.58 -54.32 -50.22
C PRO A 545 14.69 -53.71 -51.12
N VAL A 546 15.84 -53.58 -50.47
CA VAL A 546 17.26 -53.29 -50.87
C VAL A 546 17.87 -54.50 -51.65
N PRO A 547 19.04 -54.49 -52.37
CA PRO A 547 20.17 -53.51 -52.49
C PRO A 547 20.81 -53.28 -53.90
N SER A 548 21.86 -52.42 -53.89
CA SER A 548 23.19 -52.55 -54.58
C SER A 548 23.38 -51.95 -56.00
N PRO A 549 24.63 -51.66 -56.42
CA PRO A 549 25.28 -50.35 -56.25
C PRO A 549 25.88 -49.87 -57.61
N GLU A 550 26.84 -48.93 -57.57
CA GLU A 550 27.68 -48.46 -58.71
C GLU A 550 26.98 -47.37 -59.56
N GLU A 551 27.62 -46.31 -60.02
CA GLU A 551 29.05 -46.00 -60.15
C GLU A 551 29.22 -44.49 -60.37
N GLU A 552 30.47 -44.08 -60.22
CA GLU A 552 31.09 -42.79 -60.45
C GLU A 552 30.64 -42.04 -61.72
N ALA A 553 30.59 -40.70 -61.65
CA ALA A 553 31.42 -39.83 -62.51
C ALA A 553 31.15 -38.34 -62.26
N VAL A 554 32.21 -37.67 -61.81
CA VAL A 554 32.51 -36.22 -61.91
C VAL A 554 33.28 -36.04 -63.25
N PRO A 555 33.60 -34.85 -63.82
CA PRO A 555 33.26 -33.43 -63.56
C PRO A 555 32.67 -32.77 -64.85
N GLN A 556 32.39 -31.46 -64.97
CA GLN A 556 33.34 -30.37 -65.28
C GLN A 556 32.47 -29.13 -65.60
N SER A 557 32.71 -28.01 -64.91
CA SER A 557 33.24 -26.75 -65.45
C SER A 557 32.43 -26.14 -66.61
N ASP A 558 31.83 -24.96 -66.40
CA ASP A 558 32.43 -23.70 -66.86
C ASP A 558 31.51 -22.48 -66.68
N GLU A 559 32.20 -21.34 -66.49
CA GLU A 559 31.86 -19.97 -66.90
C GLU A 559 30.78 -19.13 -66.20
N LEU A 560 31.33 -18.15 -65.46
CA LEU A 560 30.97 -16.74 -65.35
C LEU A 560 29.69 -16.24 -66.07
N ALA A 561 28.79 -15.62 -65.30
CA ALA A 561 28.21 -14.33 -65.68
C ALA A 561 27.71 -13.55 -64.46
N SER A 562 28.06 -12.27 -64.43
CA SER A 562 27.67 -11.25 -63.47
C SER A 562 26.15 -11.03 -63.42
N HIS A 563 25.57 -11.11 -62.22
CA HIS A 563 24.29 -10.48 -61.91
C HIS A 563 24.47 -9.52 -60.73
N SER A 564 24.16 -8.24 -60.96
CA SER A 564 23.96 -7.26 -59.90
C SER A 564 22.69 -7.65 -59.14
N GLU A 565 22.82 -8.12 -57.91
CA GLU A 565 21.69 -8.27 -57.00
C GLU A 565 21.23 -6.87 -56.57
N LEU A 566 20.08 -6.46 -57.11
CA LEU A 566 19.21 -5.48 -56.48
C LEU A 566 18.71 -6.14 -55.18
N VAL A 567 19.20 -5.64 -54.05
CA VAL A 567 18.66 -6.00 -52.73
C VAL A 567 17.24 -5.42 -52.66
N ASP A 568 16.24 -6.28 -52.81
CA ASP A 568 14.84 -5.94 -52.50
C ASP A 568 14.77 -5.45 -51.05
N GLN A 569 14.31 -4.22 -50.85
CA GLN A 569 13.97 -3.76 -49.50
C GLN A 569 12.69 -4.47 -49.07
N PRO A 570 12.62 -5.03 -47.85
CA PRO A 570 11.40 -5.66 -47.38
C PRO A 570 10.29 -4.60 -47.40
N GLU A 571 9.19 -4.92 -48.08
CA GLU A 571 8.02 -4.06 -48.15
C GLU A 571 7.46 -3.95 -46.73
N ILE A 572 7.30 -2.71 -46.26
CA ILE A 572 7.02 -2.40 -44.86
C ILE A 572 5.54 -2.03 -44.73
N GLU A 573 4.79 -2.80 -43.94
CA GLU A 573 3.39 -2.47 -43.63
C GLU A 573 3.32 -1.58 -42.39
N THR A 574 2.52 -0.53 -42.49
CA THR A 574 2.31 0.44 -41.43
C THR A 574 0.95 0.19 -40.78
N VAL A 575 0.93 -0.50 -39.64
CA VAL A 575 -0.29 -0.82 -38.89
C VAL A 575 -0.55 0.28 -37.87
N THR A 576 -1.77 0.83 -37.87
CA THR A 576 -2.19 1.85 -36.90
C THR A 576 -3.13 1.22 -35.88
N GLU A 577 -2.77 1.28 -34.60
CA GLU A 577 -3.54 0.74 -33.47
C GLU A 577 -4.00 1.87 -32.54
N GLU A 578 -5.24 1.79 -32.04
CA GLU A 578 -5.73 2.66 -30.97
C GLU A 578 -5.55 1.98 -29.61
N ILE A 579 -4.73 2.58 -28.74
CA ILE A 579 -4.38 2.02 -27.43
C ILE A 579 -5.00 2.90 -26.34
N PRO A 580 -5.76 2.37 -25.38
CA PRO A 580 -6.27 3.16 -24.26
C PRO A 580 -5.12 3.72 -23.42
N ARG A 581 -5.26 4.98 -22.97
CA ARG A 581 -4.27 5.62 -22.10
C ARG A 581 -4.05 4.86 -20.78
N GLU A 582 -5.13 4.35 -20.20
CA GLU A 582 -5.11 3.59 -18.96
C GLU A 582 -5.89 2.29 -19.13
N ARG A 583 -5.33 1.18 -18.65
CA ARG A 583 -5.96 -0.15 -18.71
C ARG A 583 -5.76 -0.91 -17.41
N VAL A 584 -6.84 -1.50 -16.91
CA VAL A 584 -6.80 -2.42 -15.77
C VAL A 584 -6.27 -3.77 -16.23
N ILE A 585 -5.15 -4.20 -15.63
CA ILE A 585 -4.58 -5.53 -15.81
C ILE A 585 -5.27 -6.53 -14.88
N LYS A 586 -5.53 -6.12 -13.64
CA LYS A 586 -6.24 -6.93 -12.65
C LYS A 586 -7.05 -6.07 -11.71
N TYR A 587 -8.23 -6.55 -11.31
CA TYR A 587 -9.09 -5.94 -10.32
C TYR A 587 -9.65 -7.00 -9.38
N ILE A 588 -9.54 -6.77 -8.06
CA ILE A 588 -10.11 -7.60 -7.00
C ILE A 588 -10.68 -6.67 -5.92
N PRO A 589 -11.98 -6.34 -5.99
CA PRO A 589 -12.57 -5.43 -5.00
C PRO A 589 -12.82 -6.10 -3.64
N GLU A 590 -13.09 -7.40 -3.60
CA GLU A 590 -13.53 -8.09 -2.39
C GLU A 590 -12.41 -8.32 -1.37
N GLY A 591 -12.78 -8.31 -0.09
CA GLY A 591 -11.92 -8.67 1.04
C GLY A 591 -11.68 -7.52 2.01
N ASN A 592 -11.72 -7.81 3.31
CA ASN A 592 -11.56 -6.79 4.36
C ASN A 592 -10.10 -6.57 4.76
N SER A 593 -9.20 -7.44 4.31
CA SER A 593 -7.77 -7.33 4.51
C SER A 593 -7.01 -7.62 3.24
N LYS A 594 -6.27 -6.63 2.75
CA LYS A 594 -5.50 -6.67 1.51
C LYS A 594 -4.12 -6.07 1.73
N TRP A 595 -3.09 -6.70 1.18
CA TRP A 595 -1.76 -6.10 1.05
C TRP A 595 -1.06 -6.65 -0.17
N SER A 596 -0.10 -5.89 -0.65
CA SER A 596 0.77 -6.29 -1.75
C SER A 596 2.16 -6.59 -1.20
N SER A 597 2.68 -7.76 -1.58
CA SER A 597 4.04 -8.20 -1.30
C SER A 597 4.85 -8.11 -2.58
N ILE A 598 5.84 -7.22 -2.61
CA ILE A 598 6.63 -6.92 -3.81
C ILE A 598 8.06 -7.41 -3.59
N GLU A 599 8.47 -8.41 -4.37
CA GLU A 599 9.83 -8.93 -4.43
C GLU A 599 10.57 -8.30 -5.61
N ILE A 600 11.80 -7.85 -5.36
CA ILE A 600 12.68 -7.23 -6.35
C ILE A 600 13.99 -8.00 -6.40
N ASP A 601 14.44 -8.38 -7.59
CA ASP A 601 15.75 -8.98 -7.83
C ASP A 601 16.46 -8.27 -8.98
N THR A 602 17.52 -7.52 -8.66
CA THR A 602 18.36 -6.79 -9.62
C THR A 602 19.78 -7.36 -9.71
N ARG A 603 20.04 -8.53 -9.10
CA ARG A 603 21.36 -9.19 -9.14
C ARG A 603 21.79 -9.57 -10.56
N ASN A 604 20.82 -9.81 -11.44
CA ASN A 604 21.05 -9.88 -12.88
C ASN A 604 20.72 -8.51 -13.53
N PRO A 605 21.71 -7.65 -13.82
CA PRO A 605 21.44 -6.32 -14.38
C PRO A 605 20.89 -6.34 -15.81
N GLN A 606 20.99 -7.48 -16.51
CA GLN A 606 20.43 -7.63 -17.86
C GLN A 606 18.96 -8.07 -17.85
N LEU A 607 18.50 -8.68 -16.75
CA LEU A 607 17.13 -9.15 -16.58
C LEU A 607 16.67 -8.87 -15.15
N PRO A 608 16.58 -7.60 -14.73
CA PRO A 608 16.06 -7.27 -13.40
C PRO A 608 14.58 -7.65 -13.34
N THR A 609 14.12 -8.16 -12.21
CA THR A 609 12.73 -8.63 -12.07
C THR A 609 12.02 -8.00 -10.88
N LEU A 610 10.72 -7.76 -11.07
CA LEU A 610 9.77 -7.39 -10.04
C LEU A 610 8.66 -8.43 -10.02
N LYS A 611 8.31 -8.93 -8.84
CA LYS A 611 7.17 -9.82 -8.61
C LYS A 611 6.26 -9.23 -7.56
N LEU A 612 5.02 -8.97 -7.93
CA LEU A 612 3.93 -8.61 -7.02
C LEU A 612 3.14 -9.87 -6.66
N GLU A 613 2.85 -10.04 -5.38
CA GLU A 613 1.82 -10.95 -4.88
C GLU A 613 0.78 -10.14 -4.09
N ALA A 614 -0.47 -10.16 -4.54
CA ALA A 614 -1.58 -9.58 -3.81
C ALA A 614 -2.21 -10.64 -2.91
N VAL A 615 -2.31 -10.34 -1.62
CA VAL A 615 -2.86 -11.22 -0.60
C VAL A 615 -4.18 -10.64 -0.10
N ILE A 616 -5.24 -11.45 -0.12
CA ILE A 616 -6.61 -11.07 0.25
C ILE A 616 -7.09 -11.99 1.36
N ASP A 617 -7.52 -11.41 2.47
CA ASP A 617 -7.98 -12.10 3.68
C ASP A 617 -7.03 -13.24 4.13
N GLY A 618 -5.72 -13.00 4.02
CA GLY A 618 -4.67 -13.95 4.41
C GLY A 618 -4.27 -14.97 3.33
N LYS A 619 -4.83 -14.89 2.12
CA LYS A 619 -4.56 -15.85 1.03
C LYS A 619 -3.95 -15.17 -0.20
N PRO A 620 -2.82 -15.66 -0.74
CA PRO A 620 -2.33 -15.24 -2.05
C PRO A 620 -3.43 -15.40 -3.09
N SER A 621 -3.78 -14.31 -3.78
CA SER A 621 -4.94 -14.26 -4.69
C SER A 621 -4.56 -13.84 -6.11
N TYR A 622 -3.44 -13.15 -6.28
CA TYR A 622 -2.93 -12.75 -7.59
C TYR A 622 -1.42 -12.57 -7.57
N GLN A 623 -0.76 -12.93 -8.67
CA GLN A 623 0.66 -12.70 -8.88
C GLN A 623 0.87 -11.99 -10.22
N TYR A 624 1.80 -11.04 -10.25
CA TYR A 624 2.18 -10.28 -11.44
C TYR A 624 3.70 -10.15 -11.49
N GLN A 625 4.30 -10.44 -12.64
CA GLN A 625 5.75 -10.39 -12.81
C GLN A 625 6.12 -9.46 -13.96
N VAL A 626 7.12 -8.61 -13.73
CA VAL A 626 7.71 -7.73 -14.74
C VAL A 626 9.20 -8.06 -14.88
N VAL A 627 9.65 -8.17 -16.12
CA VAL A 627 11.08 -8.12 -16.46
C VAL A 627 11.39 -6.68 -16.82
N GLY A 628 12.19 -6.02 -16.00
CA GLY A 628 12.54 -4.61 -16.15
C GLY A 628 13.57 -4.38 -17.27
N THR A 629 13.60 -3.17 -17.78
CA THR A 629 14.61 -2.70 -18.73
C THR A 629 15.97 -2.58 -18.04
N PRO A 630 17.07 -3.08 -18.63
CA PRO A 630 18.42 -2.87 -18.10
C PRO A 630 18.75 -1.37 -17.94
N VAL A 631 19.31 -1.00 -16.80
CA VAL A 631 19.75 0.38 -16.52
C VAL A 631 21.25 0.39 -16.30
N LYS A 632 21.97 1.26 -17.02
CA LYS A 632 23.40 1.49 -16.78
C LYS A 632 23.58 2.40 -15.58
N LEU A 633 23.75 1.80 -14.41
CA LEU A 633 23.96 2.54 -13.16
C LEU A 633 25.29 3.30 -13.21
N GLN A 634 25.22 4.61 -13.02
CA GLN A 634 26.39 5.45 -12.82
C GLN A 634 26.82 5.32 -11.35
N GLY A 635 27.95 4.67 -11.11
CA GLY A 635 28.59 4.69 -9.80
C GLY A 635 28.98 6.13 -9.44
N SER A 636 28.71 6.55 -8.20
CA SER A 636 29.21 7.83 -7.70
C SER A 636 30.73 7.76 -7.66
N THR A 637 31.42 8.37 -8.62
CA THR A 637 32.85 8.64 -8.45
C THR A 637 32.94 9.64 -7.30
N ALA A 638 33.60 9.25 -6.22
CA ALA A 638 33.76 10.04 -4.98
C ALA A 638 34.40 11.44 -5.19
N LEU A 639 34.81 11.80 -6.42
CA LEU A 639 35.23 13.14 -6.81
C LEU A 639 34.07 14.07 -7.25
N GLY A 640 32.90 13.55 -7.61
CA GLY A 640 31.74 14.34 -8.06
C GLY A 640 30.95 14.97 -6.91
N THR A 641 31.03 14.41 -5.71
CA THR A 641 30.37 14.92 -4.49
C THR A 641 31.03 16.17 -3.91
N PHE A 642 32.25 16.50 -4.34
CA PHE A 642 32.96 17.73 -3.94
C PHE A 642 32.65 18.95 -4.81
N VAL A 643 31.80 18.83 -5.83
CA VAL A 643 31.38 19.96 -6.66
C VAL A 643 29.92 20.34 -6.35
N SER A 644 29.64 20.64 -5.09
CA SER A 644 28.36 21.24 -4.68
C SER A 644 28.54 22.72 -4.35
N THR A 645 27.54 23.51 -4.76
CA THR A 645 27.38 24.97 -4.55
C THR A 645 28.33 25.93 -5.30
N ASN A 646 29.66 25.76 -5.24
CA ASN A 646 30.56 26.81 -5.75
C ASN A 646 30.58 26.96 -7.28
N VAL A 647 30.41 25.88 -8.04
CA VAL A 647 30.43 25.96 -9.52
C VAL A 647 29.15 26.56 -10.09
N LYS A 648 28.00 26.35 -9.43
CA LYS A 648 26.73 27.00 -9.84
C LYS A 648 26.81 28.53 -9.65
N ASP A 649 27.43 29.00 -8.57
CA ASP A 649 27.66 30.44 -8.35
C ASP A 649 28.73 31.02 -9.28
N ILE A 650 29.75 30.25 -9.65
CA ILE A 650 30.76 30.68 -10.65
C ILE A 650 30.12 30.79 -12.04
N LEU A 651 29.34 29.81 -12.47
CA LEU A 651 28.64 29.82 -13.78
C LEU A 651 27.63 30.97 -13.89
N LYS A 652 26.94 31.28 -12.78
CA LYS A 652 26.02 32.43 -12.69
C LYS A 652 26.77 33.78 -12.73
N LYS A 653 27.98 33.86 -12.16
CA LYS A 653 28.86 35.05 -12.21
C LYS A 653 29.49 35.30 -13.57
N ILE A 654 29.62 34.28 -14.43
CA ILE A 654 30.12 34.43 -15.80
C ILE A 654 29.01 34.53 -16.87
N GLY A 655 27.75 34.73 -16.45
CA GLY A 655 26.66 35.07 -17.37
C GLY A 655 26.05 33.91 -18.16
N LEU A 656 26.36 32.66 -17.80
CA LEU A 656 25.75 31.48 -18.43
C LEU A 656 24.50 31.07 -17.63
N GLN A 657 23.33 31.49 -18.12
CA GLN A 657 22.04 30.97 -17.63
C GLN A 657 21.62 29.78 -18.50
N PRO A 658 21.33 28.60 -17.92
CA PRO A 658 20.77 27.48 -18.67
C PRO A 658 19.27 27.72 -18.86
N ALA A 659 18.93 28.49 -19.88
CA ALA A 659 17.61 28.47 -20.50
C ALA A 659 17.77 27.84 -21.89
N LYS A 660 16.96 26.82 -22.18
CA LYS A 660 16.90 26.04 -23.44
C LYS A 660 17.95 24.95 -23.65
N TRP A 661 18.03 24.00 -22.72
CA TRP A 661 18.47 22.64 -23.06
C TRP A 661 17.45 21.70 -22.44
N PHE A 662 16.36 21.47 -23.18
CA PHE A 662 15.49 20.29 -23.30
C PHE A 662 14.26 20.72 -24.09
#